data_AF-A0A6V6Y337-F1
#
_entry.id   AF-A0A6V6Y337-F1
#
_cell.length_a   1.000
_cell.length_b   1.000
_cell.length_c   1.000
_cell.angle_alpha   90.00
_cell.angle_beta   90.00
_cell.angle_gamma   90.00
#
_symmetry.space_group_name_H-M   'P 1'
#
loop_
_entity.id
_entity.type
_entity.pdbx_description
1 polymer ?
#
loop_
_entity_poly.entity_id
_entity_poly.type
_entity_poly.pdbx_seq_one_letter_code
_entity_poly.pdbx_strand_id
1 'polypeptide(L)'
;MNATPRALLLDPKKAYRRSGWLLIFAAIFLIDRFPGFFFQDKIPHIVAIGLLWGIYFLCLKLALYLIDRFLGRWISPLGVELGIVLALAYEIDRVQAQTSSLGPSGGYWIDGITAALAVLLWLFAFFMEEGRRRHVFVIPGVLALGAVLFAAIFPGVPTRAPVSQAKKEIFPSYEVETIRYGPGKTFDFGAESYSSYANVPKGQSKMRERYFGYTPGRVPYEGEIYLPKGKMKAPLLVFVHGNHNMLADNYEGYEYLGRYLAARGVGFVSVEQSHFNAYFQKGLSGENDARALGLIDHASVILEDERLAKRFDKNRLYFGGHSRGGEAAAVAAALVNLTKNPDTGEATKNLHAAGVVAVAPTDGQYKPGERPVDLDVPYLFIQGTHDQDVSSLEGMDQYMRASAEKMQVLVGYANHSKFNSNWGDLDREGLLASTLHRTDIMGAKEQERFLEVLAYGFIEDEEILENPKDYLPDAPYFVAREKPGLVIADFEEDAELTTGTLEGTALSIDGSHREKRFQPSGRGGNNHAAFIRGSFTAEIPASIAGDFAWDMAPTGSVPEVAVTLKDKQGQEVNLTVDKKSLRPPLETVLLKWQQPAGKTEKKSALVSYRVTEEMAAAQNPSFRMEDLRRITIKSNGEIALDNLRIEMKK
;
A
#
# COMPACT_ATOMS: atom_id res chain seq x y z
N MET A 1 7.87 72.76 17.52
CA MET A 1 9.20 72.11 17.72
C MET A 1 9.33 71.82 19.20
N ASN A 2 9.47 70.61 19.74
CA ASN A 2 9.63 69.27 19.22
C ASN A 2 8.88 68.33 20.19
N ALA A 3 7.82 67.67 19.74
CA ALA A 3 7.27 66.53 20.45
C ALA A 3 8.14 65.33 20.11
N THR A 4 9.05 64.95 21.01
CA THR A 4 9.78 63.69 20.92
C THR A 4 8.75 62.56 20.94
N PRO A 5 8.70 61.67 19.94
CA PRO A 5 7.78 60.55 19.98
C PRO A 5 8.18 59.65 21.16
N ARG A 6 7.28 59.44 22.12
CA ARG A 6 7.41 58.37 23.12
C ARG A 6 7.48 57.06 22.33
N ALA A 7 8.67 56.49 22.20
CA ALA A 7 8.82 55.11 21.79
C ALA A 7 7.98 54.26 22.75
N LEU A 8 7.02 53.52 22.20
CA LEU A 8 6.24 52.52 22.91
C LEU A 8 7.23 51.44 23.39
N LEU A 9 7.83 51.64 24.56
CA LEU A 9 8.66 50.64 25.21
C LEU A 9 7.72 49.50 25.64
N LEU A 10 7.70 48.43 24.85
CA LEU A 10 7.03 47.17 25.19
C LEU A 10 7.59 46.68 26.53
N ASP A 11 6.74 46.62 27.55
CA ASP A 11 7.06 46.01 28.85
C ASP A 11 7.44 44.53 28.63
N PRO A 12 8.68 44.11 28.92
CA PRO A 12 9.14 42.74 28.66
C PRO A 12 8.23 41.70 29.32
N LYS A 13 7.72 41.97 30.53
CA LYS A 13 6.84 41.03 31.25
C LYS A 13 5.44 40.89 30.61
N LYS A 14 4.99 41.88 29.82
CA LYS A 14 3.72 41.82 29.09
C LYS A 14 3.87 41.09 27.76
N ALA A 15 4.92 41.38 27.00
CA ALA A 15 5.08 40.81 25.66
C ALA A 15 5.32 39.28 25.65
N TYR A 16 5.91 38.69 26.70
CA TYR A 16 5.96 37.23 26.84
C TYR A 16 4.57 36.58 27.12
N ARG A 17 3.57 37.33 27.61
CA ARG A 17 2.19 36.82 27.72
C ARG A 17 1.54 36.63 26.35
N ARG A 18 1.82 37.51 25.38
CA ARG A 18 1.33 37.42 23.99
C ARG A 18 1.88 36.19 23.27
N SER A 19 3.18 35.94 23.42
CA SER A 19 3.83 34.71 22.95
C SER A 19 3.13 33.45 23.46
N GLY A 20 2.59 33.50 24.70
CA GLY A 20 1.81 32.42 25.30
C GLY A 20 0.54 32.02 24.54
N TRP A 21 -0.10 32.93 23.81
CA TRP A 21 -1.24 32.61 22.94
C TRP A 21 -0.77 31.96 21.63
N LEU A 22 0.39 32.35 21.11
CA LEU A 22 0.98 31.71 19.92
C LEU A 22 1.40 30.25 20.18
N LEU A 23 1.79 29.94 21.43
CA LEU A 23 2.16 28.57 21.82
C LEU A 23 0.99 27.57 21.73
N ILE A 24 -0.26 28.04 21.85
CA ILE A 24 -1.46 27.19 21.65
C ILE A 24 -1.42 26.59 20.23
N PHE A 25 -1.03 27.39 19.25
CA PHE A 25 -0.96 26.97 17.85
C PHE A 25 0.32 26.18 17.57
N ALA A 26 1.47 26.63 18.08
CA ALA A 26 2.74 25.92 17.90
C ALA A 26 2.69 24.49 18.45
N ALA A 27 1.98 24.26 19.55
CA ALA A 27 1.81 22.93 20.12
C ALA A 27 1.08 21.95 19.19
N ILE A 28 0.20 22.43 18.29
CA ILE A 28 -0.51 21.57 17.32
C ILE A 28 0.48 20.95 16.32
N PHE A 29 1.45 21.73 15.86
CA PHE A 29 2.46 21.26 14.90
C PHE A 29 3.47 20.29 15.52
N LEU A 30 3.62 20.32 16.85
CA LEU A 30 4.44 19.35 17.58
C LEU A 30 3.75 18.00 17.77
N ILE A 31 2.43 17.89 17.54
CA ILE A 31 1.71 16.61 17.61
C ILE A 31 2.32 15.62 16.62
N ASP A 32 2.78 16.10 15.46
CA ASP A 32 3.46 15.29 14.44
C ASP A 32 4.76 14.64 14.94
N ARG A 33 5.35 15.14 16.04
CA ARG A 33 6.54 14.55 16.67
C ARG A 33 6.20 13.35 17.55
N PHE A 34 4.92 13.07 17.78
CA PHE A 34 4.43 11.88 18.46
C PHE A 34 3.52 11.08 17.50
N PRO A 35 3.86 9.83 17.15
CA PRO A 35 3.10 9.05 16.17
C PRO A 35 1.61 8.95 16.51
N GLY A 36 0.75 9.03 15.49
CA GLY A 36 -0.71 8.94 15.65
C GLY A 36 -1.22 7.52 15.90
N PHE A 37 -0.49 6.50 15.44
CA PHE A 37 -0.86 5.08 15.57
C PHE A 37 -0.90 4.55 17.01
N PHE A 38 -0.40 5.30 17.99
CA PHE A 38 -0.48 4.90 19.41
C PHE A 38 -1.92 4.75 19.92
N PHE A 39 -2.88 5.42 19.28
CA PHE A 39 -4.19 5.63 19.87
C PHE A 39 -5.34 4.99 19.11
N GLN A 40 -5.11 4.42 17.92
CA GLN A 40 -6.18 3.92 17.04
C GLN A 40 -7.14 2.97 17.77
N ASP A 41 -6.62 2.10 18.64
CA ASP A 41 -7.46 1.08 19.30
C ASP A 41 -7.75 1.36 20.78
N LYS A 42 -6.94 2.20 21.44
CA LYS A 42 -6.91 2.29 22.91
C LYS A 42 -7.45 3.61 23.47
N ILE A 43 -7.37 4.71 22.73
CA ILE A 43 -7.82 6.04 23.18
C ILE A 43 -8.44 6.79 22.00
N PRO A 44 -9.66 7.34 22.10
CA PRO A 44 -10.23 8.12 21.01
C PRO A 44 -9.25 9.20 20.51
N HIS A 45 -8.98 9.25 19.20
CA HIS A 45 -7.96 10.13 18.62
C HIS A 45 -8.06 11.58 19.11
N ILE A 46 -9.27 12.11 19.24
CA ILE A 46 -9.49 13.48 19.73
C ILE A 46 -8.97 13.69 21.15
N VAL A 47 -9.09 12.69 22.02
CA VAL A 47 -8.61 12.72 23.40
C VAL A 47 -7.09 12.66 23.41
N ALA A 48 -6.50 11.76 22.64
CA ALA A 48 -5.06 11.62 22.54
C ALA A 48 -4.36 12.87 21.97
N ILE A 49 -4.91 13.42 20.88
CA ILE A 49 -4.48 14.69 20.28
C ILE A 49 -4.56 15.80 21.32
N GLY A 50 -5.65 15.88 22.08
CA GLY A 50 -5.82 16.88 23.15
C GLY A 50 -4.80 16.74 24.28
N LEU A 51 -4.50 15.52 24.72
CA LEU A 51 -3.50 15.26 25.77
C LEU A 51 -2.08 15.61 25.30
N LEU A 52 -1.68 15.13 24.12
CA LEU A 52 -0.38 15.43 23.53
C LEU A 52 -0.21 16.93 23.31
N TRP A 53 -1.23 17.58 22.74
CA TRP A 53 -1.26 19.02 22.60
C TRP A 53 -1.03 19.72 23.94
N GLY A 54 -1.72 19.29 25.00
CA GLY A 54 -1.57 19.84 26.34
C GLY A 54 -0.15 19.69 26.90
N ILE A 55 0.47 18.52 26.72
CA ILE A 55 1.87 18.27 27.10
C ILE A 55 2.80 19.21 26.34
N TYR A 56 2.70 19.28 25.01
CA TYR A 56 3.53 20.15 24.19
C TYR A 56 3.35 21.62 24.53
N PHE A 57 2.11 22.04 24.77
CA PHE A 57 1.80 23.40 25.19
C PHE A 57 2.49 23.75 26.52
N LEU A 58 2.42 22.86 27.52
CA LEU A 58 3.10 23.06 28.81
C LEU A 58 4.62 23.07 28.67
N CYS A 59 5.19 22.18 27.85
CA CYS A 59 6.62 22.16 27.55
C CYS A 59 7.09 23.46 26.87
N LEU A 60 6.35 23.94 25.86
CA LEU A 60 6.62 25.20 25.19
C LEU A 60 6.49 26.39 26.14
N LYS A 61 5.49 26.37 27.04
CA LYS A 61 5.34 27.39 28.09
C LYS A 61 6.53 27.42 29.04
N LEU A 62 7.02 26.25 29.44
CA LEU A 62 8.23 26.14 30.25
C LEU A 62 9.45 26.65 29.50
N ALA A 63 9.62 26.29 28.23
CA ALA A 63 10.72 26.77 27.39
C ALA A 63 10.69 28.30 27.25
N LEU A 64 9.52 28.88 27.00
CA LEU A 64 9.34 30.33 26.93
C LEU A 64 9.71 31.02 28.26
N TYR A 65 9.31 30.44 29.39
CA TYR A 65 9.69 30.92 30.71
C TYR A 65 11.21 30.88 30.93
N LEU A 66 11.89 29.82 30.50
CA LEU A 66 13.33 29.69 30.61
C LEU A 66 14.06 30.69 29.69
N ILE A 67 13.57 30.90 28.47
CA ILE A 67 14.10 31.91 27.55
C ILE A 67 13.99 33.30 28.16
N ASP A 68 12.82 33.69 28.66
CA ASP A 68 12.63 34.99 29.34
C ASP A 68 13.60 35.14 30.52
N ARG A 69 13.67 34.10 31.37
CA ARG A 69 14.51 34.11 32.59
C ARG A 69 16.01 34.25 32.30
N PHE A 70 16.53 33.56 31.29
CA PHE A 70 17.98 33.48 31.06
C PHE A 70 18.47 34.33 29.88
N LEU A 71 17.66 34.42 28.82
CA LEU A 71 18.00 35.06 27.56
C LEU A 71 17.20 36.35 27.28
N GLY A 72 16.20 36.69 28.11
CA GLY A 72 15.33 37.86 27.89
C GLY A 72 16.05 39.21 27.87
N ARG A 73 17.31 39.28 28.34
CA ARG A 73 18.18 40.46 28.20
C ARG A 73 18.79 40.62 26.80
N TRP A 74 18.86 39.53 26.03
CA TRP A 74 19.51 39.45 24.72
C TRP A 74 18.49 39.32 23.58
N ILE A 75 17.32 38.75 23.85
CA ILE A 75 16.27 38.52 22.86
C ILE A 75 15.05 39.36 23.23
N SER A 76 14.65 40.25 22.32
CA SER A 76 13.44 41.04 22.51
C SER A 76 12.19 40.14 22.42
N PRO A 77 11.10 40.46 23.13
CA PRO A 77 9.86 39.69 23.01
C PRO A 77 9.30 39.63 21.58
N LEU A 78 9.47 40.70 20.80
CA LEU A 78 9.11 40.71 19.38
C LEU A 78 9.96 39.71 18.57
N GLY A 79 11.24 39.57 18.91
CA GLY A 79 12.12 38.58 18.31
C GLY A 79 11.68 37.14 18.62
N VAL A 80 11.21 36.87 19.84
CA VAL A 80 10.66 35.56 20.22
C VAL A 80 9.39 35.25 19.43
N GLU A 81 8.48 36.21 19.29
CA GLU A 81 7.25 36.03 18.53
C GLU A 81 7.50 35.82 17.04
N LEU A 82 8.41 36.62 16.46
CA LEU A 82 8.84 36.44 15.08
C LEU A 82 9.43 35.04 14.89
N GLY A 83 10.23 34.56 15.85
CA GLY A 83 10.73 33.19 15.86
C GLY A 83 9.62 32.13 15.88
N ILE A 84 8.59 32.29 16.71
CA ILE A 84 7.43 31.38 16.75
C ILE A 84 6.65 31.41 15.44
N VAL A 85 6.40 32.59 14.86
CA VAL A 85 5.70 32.74 13.57
C VAL A 85 6.49 32.10 12.43
N LEU A 86 7.81 32.32 12.38
CA LEU A 86 8.68 31.67 11.38
C LEU A 86 8.71 30.15 11.54
N ALA A 87 8.73 29.64 12.78
CA ALA A 87 8.66 28.20 13.05
C ALA A 87 7.31 27.60 12.62
N LEU A 88 6.20 28.31 12.87
CA LEU A 88 4.87 27.91 12.40
C LEU A 88 4.81 27.86 10.87
N ALA A 89 5.31 28.90 10.20
CA ALA A 89 5.36 28.96 8.75
C ALA A 89 6.21 27.80 8.17
N TYR A 90 7.34 27.50 8.78
CA TYR A 90 8.18 26.36 8.40
C TYR A 90 7.47 25.01 8.57
N GLU A 91 6.81 24.77 9.70
CA GLU A 91 6.10 23.49 9.93
C GLU A 91 4.89 23.33 9.00
N ILE A 92 4.19 24.44 8.69
CA ILE A 92 3.15 24.48 7.66
C ILE A 92 3.72 24.08 6.30
N ASP A 93 4.79 24.73 5.87
CA ASP A 93 5.45 24.48 4.58
C ASP A 93 5.92 23.02 4.50
N ARG A 94 6.48 22.49 5.60
CA ARG A 94 6.86 21.08 5.71
C ARG A 94 5.68 20.13 5.49
N VAL A 95 4.54 20.35 6.17
CA VAL A 95 3.34 19.51 6.01
C VAL A 95 2.77 19.62 4.60
N GLN A 96 2.74 20.82 4.02
CA GLN A 96 2.31 21.03 2.64
C GLN A 96 3.23 20.33 1.63
N ALA A 97 4.54 20.46 1.80
CA ALA A 97 5.54 19.77 0.99
C ALA A 97 5.37 18.24 1.08
N GLN A 98 5.15 17.70 2.27
CA GLN A 98 4.89 16.28 2.46
C GLN A 98 3.57 15.82 1.82
N THR A 99 2.50 16.62 1.90
CA THR A 99 1.21 16.26 1.29
C THR A 99 1.22 16.34 -0.24
N SER A 100 2.11 17.15 -0.82
CA SER A 100 2.30 17.18 -2.28
C SER A 100 2.75 15.83 -2.87
N SER A 101 3.42 14.99 -2.06
CA SER A 101 3.77 13.61 -2.43
C SER A 101 2.58 12.66 -2.40
N LEU A 102 1.50 13.02 -1.69
CA LEU A 102 0.29 12.22 -1.50
C LEU A 102 -0.80 12.50 -2.53
N GLY A 103 -0.62 13.53 -3.36
CA GLY A 103 -1.54 13.86 -4.44
C GLY A 103 -1.31 15.26 -5.00
N PRO A 104 -2.04 15.65 -6.06
CA PRO A 104 -2.02 17.00 -6.59
C PRO A 104 -2.08 18.04 -5.48
N SER A 105 -1.00 18.79 -5.30
CA SER A 105 -0.95 19.86 -4.32
C SER A 105 -2.03 20.89 -4.65
N GLY A 106 -2.67 21.42 -3.62
CA GLY A 106 -3.72 22.42 -3.79
C GLY A 106 -3.17 23.80 -4.14
N GLY A 107 -2.20 23.91 -5.04
CA GLY A 107 -1.72 25.16 -5.65
C GLY A 107 -1.39 26.30 -4.68
N TYR A 108 -1.20 27.50 -5.22
CA TYR A 108 -0.88 28.70 -4.43
C TYR A 108 -2.01 29.18 -3.51
N TRP A 109 -3.23 28.68 -3.68
CA TRP A 109 -4.38 29.10 -2.86
C TRP A 109 -4.36 28.46 -1.48
N ILE A 110 -3.85 27.22 -1.33
CA ILE A 110 -3.63 26.62 -0.01
C ILE A 110 -2.59 27.42 0.77
N ASP A 111 -1.51 27.84 0.12
CA ASP A 111 -0.48 28.71 0.73
C ASP A 111 -1.11 30.03 1.17
N GLY A 112 -1.95 30.63 0.33
CA GLY A 112 -2.70 31.84 0.63
C GLY A 112 -3.65 31.69 1.83
N ILE A 113 -4.42 30.60 1.90
CA ILE A 113 -5.28 30.30 3.05
C ILE A 113 -4.43 30.11 4.30
N THR A 114 -3.28 29.46 4.18
CA THR A 114 -2.47 29.14 5.35
C THR A 114 -1.75 30.37 5.89
N ALA A 115 -1.24 31.23 5.01
CA ALA A 115 -0.74 32.55 5.38
C ALA A 115 -1.83 33.41 6.02
N ALA A 116 -3.05 33.41 5.47
CA ALA A 116 -4.18 34.13 6.05
C ALA A 116 -4.55 33.60 7.45
N LEU A 117 -4.61 32.28 7.63
CA LEU A 117 -4.83 31.65 8.93
C LEU A 117 -3.73 32.04 9.92
N ALA A 118 -2.45 31.95 9.54
CA ALA A 118 -1.34 32.35 10.40
C ALA A 118 -1.44 33.82 10.84
N VAL A 119 -1.80 34.73 9.92
CA VAL A 119 -2.05 36.15 10.23
C VAL A 119 -3.24 36.31 11.17
N LEU A 120 -4.36 35.63 10.93
CA LEU A 120 -5.54 35.71 11.80
C LEU A 120 -5.25 35.19 13.22
N LEU A 121 -4.48 34.12 13.35
CA LEU A 121 -4.05 33.56 14.63
C LEU A 121 -3.06 34.49 15.36
N TRP A 122 -2.15 35.14 14.61
CA TRP A 122 -1.25 36.15 15.16
C TRP A 122 -2.01 37.40 15.64
N LEU A 123 -2.96 37.90 14.86
CA LEU A 123 -3.84 39.01 15.25
C LEU A 123 -4.65 38.64 16.49
N PHE A 124 -5.19 37.43 16.55
CA PHE A 124 -5.88 36.93 17.75
C PHE A 124 -4.99 36.99 18.99
N ALA A 125 -3.77 36.46 18.91
CA ALA A 125 -2.81 36.51 20.01
C ALA A 125 -2.50 37.96 20.43
N PHE A 126 -2.35 38.86 19.45
CA PHE A 126 -2.09 40.28 19.67
C PHE A 126 -3.25 40.98 20.42
N PHE A 127 -4.50 40.75 20.01
CA PHE A 127 -5.66 41.43 20.59
C PHE A 127 -6.16 40.84 21.91
N MET A 128 -5.74 39.62 22.27
CA MET A 128 -6.01 39.03 23.58
C MET A 128 -5.20 39.69 24.72
N GLU A 129 -4.17 40.49 24.42
CA GLU A 129 -3.28 41.15 25.39
C GLU A 129 -3.81 42.52 25.89
N GLU A 130 -4.48 43.31 25.06
CA GLU A 130 -4.76 44.74 25.34
C GLU A 130 -5.84 45.02 26.40
N GLY A 131 -6.46 44.02 27.03
CA GLY A 131 -7.58 44.21 27.97
C GLY A 131 -8.86 44.79 27.33
N ARG A 132 -8.76 45.32 26.11
CA ARG A 132 -9.86 45.60 25.20
C ARG A 132 -10.03 44.39 24.30
N ARG A 133 -10.87 43.45 24.72
CA ARG A 133 -11.37 42.35 23.88
C ARG A 133 -12.13 42.95 22.68
N ARG A 134 -11.42 43.46 21.68
CA ARG A 134 -12.05 43.99 20.47
C ARG A 134 -12.60 42.80 19.71
N HIS A 135 -13.89 42.55 19.89
CA HIS A 135 -14.60 41.39 19.33
C HIS A 135 -14.32 41.19 17.83
N VAL A 136 -14.10 42.29 17.09
CA VAL A 136 -13.75 42.32 15.66
C VAL A 136 -12.51 41.51 15.31
N PHE A 137 -11.53 41.37 16.20
CA PHE A 137 -10.28 40.62 15.92
C PHE A 137 -10.15 39.30 16.69
N VAL A 138 -10.92 39.13 17.77
CA VAL A 138 -10.97 37.88 18.53
C VAL A 138 -11.82 36.83 17.79
N ILE A 139 -12.98 37.23 17.24
CA ILE A 139 -13.90 36.32 16.57
C ILE A 139 -13.25 35.65 15.35
N PRO A 140 -12.59 36.37 14.41
CA PRO A 140 -11.93 35.73 13.26
C PRO A 140 -10.85 34.72 13.66
N GLY A 141 -10.10 34.97 14.72
CA GLY A 141 -9.10 34.03 15.23
C GLY A 141 -9.69 32.77 15.86
N VAL A 142 -10.78 32.92 16.62
CA VAL A 142 -11.53 31.77 17.17
C VAL A 142 -12.12 30.93 16.04
N LEU A 143 -12.69 31.58 15.01
CA LEU A 143 -13.21 30.90 13.83
C LEU A 143 -12.09 30.21 13.04
N ALA A 144 -10.93 30.84 12.87
CA ALA A 144 -9.76 30.24 12.24
C ALA A 144 -9.29 28.99 13.00
N LEU A 145 -9.22 29.04 14.33
CA LEU A 145 -8.89 27.87 15.15
C LEU A 145 -9.96 26.77 15.01
N GLY A 146 -11.24 27.15 15.06
CA GLY A 146 -12.36 26.23 14.84
C GLY A 146 -12.28 25.53 13.48
N ALA A 147 -11.90 26.26 12.42
CA ALA A 147 -11.70 25.71 11.08
C ALA A 147 -10.52 24.73 11.01
N VAL A 148 -9.39 25.03 11.66
CA VAL A 148 -8.23 24.11 11.74
C VAL A 148 -8.59 22.82 12.48
N LEU A 149 -9.25 22.94 13.64
CA LEU A 149 -9.70 21.77 14.42
C LEU A 149 -10.74 20.95 13.67
N PHE A 150 -11.69 21.62 13.01
CA PHE A 150 -12.69 20.97 12.17
C PHE A 150 -12.00 20.21 11.03
N ALA A 151 -11.10 20.85 10.28
CA ALA A 151 -10.35 20.21 9.20
C ALA A 151 -9.55 18.99 9.69
N ALA A 152 -9.03 19.03 10.93
CA ALA A 152 -8.28 17.93 11.49
C ALA A 152 -9.15 16.66 11.72
N ILE A 153 -10.38 16.83 12.21
CA ILE A 153 -11.28 15.72 12.58
C ILE A 153 -12.21 15.31 11.42
N PHE A 154 -12.58 16.26 10.57
CA PHE A 154 -13.53 16.07 9.48
C PHE A 154 -13.00 15.04 8.46
N PRO A 155 -13.68 13.92 8.19
CA PRO A 155 -13.13 12.84 7.36
C PRO A 155 -13.20 13.11 5.84
N GLY A 156 -13.93 14.14 5.40
CA GLY A 156 -14.24 14.39 3.98
C GLY A 156 -15.74 14.38 3.69
N VAL A 157 -16.16 14.80 2.50
CA VAL A 157 -17.54 14.64 2.02
C VAL A 157 -17.58 13.46 1.05
N PRO A 158 -18.38 12.41 1.32
CA PRO A 158 -18.40 11.24 0.44
C PRO A 158 -18.73 11.61 -1.00
N THR A 159 -17.98 11.04 -1.96
CA THR A 159 -18.21 11.22 -3.40
C THR A 159 -18.88 10.01 -4.04
N ARG A 160 -19.02 8.92 -3.28
CA ARG A 160 -19.68 7.68 -3.71
C ARG A 160 -20.68 7.15 -2.69
N ALA A 161 -21.51 6.22 -3.14
CA ALA A 161 -22.32 5.39 -2.26
C ALA A 161 -21.44 4.36 -1.52
N PRO A 162 -21.87 3.85 -0.34
CA PRO A 162 -21.21 2.75 0.36
C PRO A 162 -21.02 1.50 -0.53
N VAL A 163 -19.97 0.71 -0.26
CA VAL A 163 -19.74 -0.56 -0.96
C VAL A 163 -20.68 -1.61 -0.38
N SER A 164 -21.36 -2.36 -1.25
CA SER A 164 -22.23 -3.46 -0.83
C SER A 164 -21.41 -4.74 -0.63
N GLN A 165 -21.87 -5.60 0.28
CA GLN A 165 -21.26 -6.90 0.52
C GLN A 165 -21.35 -7.83 -0.70
N ALA A 166 -20.53 -8.88 -0.68
CA ALA A 166 -20.56 -9.93 -1.69
C ALA A 166 -21.93 -10.61 -1.78
N LYS A 167 -22.26 -11.14 -2.97
CA LYS A 167 -23.54 -11.83 -3.22
C LYS A 167 -23.50 -13.30 -2.80
N LYS A 168 -22.33 -13.91 -2.85
CA LYS A 168 -22.09 -15.32 -2.52
C LYS A 168 -21.03 -15.43 -1.43
N GLU A 169 -21.22 -16.44 -0.59
CA GLU A 169 -20.24 -16.90 0.37
C GLU A 169 -19.65 -18.24 -0.07
N ILE A 170 -18.41 -18.48 0.32
CA ILE A 170 -17.78 -19.80 0.23
C ILE A 170 -18.03 -20.44 1.59
N PHE A 171 -18.77 -21.54 1.69
CA PHE A 171 -19.14 -22.09 3.00
C PHE A 171 -17.97 -22.78 3.70
N PRO A 172 -17.88 -22.69 5.04
CA PRO A 172 -16.87 -23.42 5.81
C PRO A 172 -17.13 -24.93 5.71
N SER A 173 -16.05 -25.71 5.59
CA SER A 173 -16.07 -27.18 5.58
C SER A 173 -15.42 -27.79 6.84
N TYR A 174 -14.70 -26.99 7.63
CA TYR A 174 -13.96 -27.44 8.80
C TYR A 174 -14.24 -26.53 10.00
N GLU A 175 -14.23 -27.10 11.20
CA GLU A 175 -14.04 -26.31 12.42
C GLU A 175 -12.61 -25.75 12.47
N VAL A 176 -12.44 -24.58 13.08
CA VAL A 176 -11.13 -23.94 13.23
C VAL A 176 -10.54 -24.28 14.59
N GLU A 177 -9.31 -24.78 14.58
CA GLU A 177 -8.45 -24.95 15.75
C GLU A 177 -7.42 -23.81 15.76
N THR A 178 -7.30 -23.08 16.88
CA THR A 178 -6.34 -21.98 17.04
C THR A 178 -5.28 -22.33 18.09
N ILE A 179 -4.02 -22.14 17.74
CA ILE A 179 -2.86 -22.45 18.58
C ILE A 179 -1.97 -21.21 18.67
N ARG A 180 -1.72 -20.73 19.89
CA ARG A 180 -0.72 -19.68 20.16
C ARG A 180 0.63 -20.33 20.44
N TYR A 181 1.69 -19.83 19.81
CA TYR A 181 3.06 -20.26 20.07
C TYR A 181 3.96 -19.08 20.44
N GLY A 182 5.00 -19.38 21.22
CA GLY A 182 5.92 -18.44 21.83
C GLY A 182 6.23 -18.78 23.28
N PRO A 183 7.09 -17.98 23.94
CA PRO A 183 7.52 -18.24 25.31
C PRO A 183 6.35 -18.38 26.28
N GLY A 184 6.26 -19.53 26.95
CA GLY A 184 5.19 -19.83 27.91
C GLY A 184 3.80 -20.06 27.29
N LYS A 185 3.72 -20.32 25.98
CA LYS A 185 2.48 -20.68 25.26
C LYS A 185 2.38 -22.19 25.02
N THR A 186 1.35 -22.62 24.29
CA THR A 186 1.09 -24.04 23.98
C THR A 186 2.28 -24.71 23.29
N PHE A 187 2.93 -23.98 22.39
CA PHE A 187 4.16 -24.39 21.73
C PHE A 187 5.21 -23.31 21.98
N ASP A 188 6.42 -23.72 22.31
CA ASP A 188 7.60 -22.86 22.37
C ASP A 188 8.64 -23.46 21.44
N PHE A 189 8.92 -22.78 20.33
CA PHE A 189 9.85 -23.23 19.31
C PHE A 189 11.27 -22.66 19.52
N GLY A 190 11.50 -21.90 20.60
CA GLY A 190 12.77 -21.24 20.87
C GLY A 190 12.88 -19.84 20.24
N ALA A 191 14.11 -19.45 19.91
CA ALA A 191 14.46 -18.11 19.46
C ALA A 191 15.68 -18.14 18.53
N GLU A 192 15.84 -17.10 17.71
CA GLU A 192 16.95 -16.92 16.77
C GLU A 192 17.56 -15.52 16.85
N SER A 193 18.79 -15.35 16.38
CA SER A 193 19.47 -14.07 16.30
C SER A 193 19.34 -13.46 14.91
N TYR A 194 18.80 -12.25 14.84
CA TYR A 194 18.73 -11.42 13.63
C TYR A 194 19.58 -10.15 13.72
N SER A 195 20.48 -10.10 14.72
CA SER A 195 21.29 -8.91 15.02
C SER A 195 22.25 -8.48 13.89
N SER A 196 22.64 -9.40 13.01
CA SER A 196 23.47 -9.12 11.83
C SER A 196 22.71 -8.44 10.70
N TYR A 197 21.38 -8.58 10.68
CA TYR A 197 20.52 -8.13 9.61
C TYR A 197 19.86 -6.79 9.99
N ALA A 198 19.35 -6.67 11.22
CA ALA A 198 18.57 -5.51 11.62
C ALA A 198 19.38 -4.45 12.41
N ASN A 199 19.39 -3.20 11.92
CA ASN A 199 19.99 -2.07 12.64
C ASN A 199 18.96 -1.30 13.47
N VAL A 200 19.12 -1.33 14.80
CA VAL A 200 18.24 -0.60 15.73
C VAL A 200 18.60 0.90 15.74
N PRO A 201 17.62 1.81 15.62
CA PRO A 201 17.85 3.24 15.73
C PRO A 201 18.59 3.65 17.00
N LYS A 202 19.53 4.61 16.86
CA LYS A 202 20.29 5.18 17.98
C LYS A 202 19.34 5.65 19.10
N GLY A 203 19.59 5.19 20.32
CA GLY A 203 18.82 5.54 21.51
C GLY A 203 17.57 4.70 21.77
N GLN A 204 17.19 3.77 20.88
CA GLN A 204 16.00 2.92 21.09
C GLN A 204 16.29 1.53 21.67
N SER A 205 17.53 1.01 21.56
CA SER A 205 17.87 -0.38 21.95
C SER A 205 17.38 -0.77 23.35
N LYS A 206 17.79 -0.06 24.41
CA LYS A 206 17.39 -0.37 25.80
C LYS A 206 15.88 -0.31 26.04
N MET A 207 15.20 0.60 25.36
CA MET A 207 13.76 0.78 25.52
C MET A 207 12.99 -0.34 24.83
N ARG A 208 13.39 -0.72 23.61
CA ARG A 208 12.81 -1.87 22.90
C ARG A 208 13.06 -3.16 23.66
N GLU A 209 14.28 -3.36 24.17
CA GLU A 209 14.60 -4.51 25.02
C GLU A 209 13.71 -4.57 26.27
N ARG A 210 13.48 -3.44 26.94
CA ARG A 210 12.58 -3.38 28.09
C ARG A 210 11.13 -3.70 27.73
N TYR A 211 10.67 -3.28 26.55
CA TYR A 211 9.30 -3.51 26.10
C TYR A 211 9.07 -4.97 25.70
N PHE A 212 9.93 -5.51 24.83
CA PHE A 212 9.81 -6.87 24.30
C PHE A 212 10.32 -7.94 25.28
N GLY A 213 11.23 -7.58 26.19
CA GLY A 213 11.93 -8.53 27.05
C GLY A 213 13.09 -9.25 26.36
N TYR A 214 13.41 -8.89 25.12
CA TYR A 214 14.49 -9.47 24.32
C TYR A 214 15.10 -8.46 23.34
N THR A 215 16.26 -8.80 22.78
CA THR A 215 16.99 -8.00 21.78
C THR A 215 16.95 -8.68 20.41
N PRO A 216 17.34 -8.01 19.31
CA PRO A 216 17.49 -8.67 18.01
C PRO A 216 18.45 -9.88 18.03
N GLY A 217 19.31 -9.99 19.05
CA GLY A 217 20.20 -11.14 19.21
C GLY A 217 19.52 -12.43 19.70
N ARG A 218 18.23 -12.36 20.08
CA ARG A 218 17.45 -13.50 20.56
C ARG A 218 15.95 -13.21 20.44
N VAL A 219 15.44 -13.17 19.21
CA VAL A 219 14.02 -12.97 18.92
C VAL A 219 13.29 -14.32 19.03
N PRO A 220 12.31 -14.47 19.94
CA PRO A 220 11.54 -15.70 20.04
C PRO A 220 10.63 -15.89 18.84
N TYR A 221 10.37 -17.15 18.48
CA TYR A 221 9.33 -17.47 17.51
C TYR A 221 7.95 -17.31 18.16
N GLU A 222 7.20 -16.28 17.74
CA GLU A 222 5.89 -15.96 18.29
C GLU A 222 4.83 -15.75 17.21
N GLY A 223 3.60 -16.19 17.48
CA GLY A 223 2.46 -15.98 16.59
C GLY A 223 1.27 -16.89 16.88
N GLU A 224 0.35 -16.95 15.92
CA GLU A 224 -0.84 -17.80 15.99
C GLU A 224 -0.98 -18.69 14.76
N ILE A 225 -1.33 -19.95 14.98
CA ILE A 225 -1.62 -20.94 13.95
C ILE A 225 -3.13 -21.20 13.95
N TYR A 226 -3.73 -21.14 12.77
CA TYR A 226 -5.13 -21.47 12.50
C TYR A 226 -5.18 -22.71 11.62
N LEU A 227 -5.85 -23.74 12.10
CA LEU A 227 -5.85 -25.06 11.49
C LEU A 227 -7.27 -25.51 11.13
N PRO A 228 -7.47 -26.14 9.96
CA PRO A 228 -8.64 -26.98 9.73
C PRO A 228 -8.59 -28.19 10.68
N LYS A 229 -9.48 -28.22 11.65
CA LYS A 229 -9.54 -29.29 12.66
C LYS A 229 -9.82 -30.62 11.96
N GLY A 230 -8.94 -31.60 12.20
CA GLY A 230 -9.05 -32.94 11.64
C GLY A 230 -8.57 -33.11 10.19
N LYS A 231 -8.26 -32.03 9.44
CA LYS A 231 -7.63 -32.15 8.12
C LYS A 231 -6.13 -32.48 8.29
N MET A 232 -5.65 -33.40 7.47
CA MET A 232 -4.24 -33.76 7.34
C MET A 232 -3.73 -33.24 6.00
N LYS A 233 -2.43 -32.96 5.90
CA LYS A 233 -1.80 -32.43 4.68
C LYS A 233 -2.52 -31.18 4.12
N ALA A 234 -2.94 -30.28 4.99
CA ALA A 234 -3.48 -28.99 4.57
C ALA A 234 -2.37 -28.13 3.93
N PRO A 235 -2.67 -27.30 2.92
CA PRO A 235 -1.78 -26.21 2.52
C PRO A 235 -1.48 -25.32 3.71
N LEU A 236 -0.32 -24.67 3.72
CA LEU A 236 0.08 -23.76 4.79
C LEU A 236 0.45 -22.40 4.22
N LEU A 237 -0.26 -21.35 4.62
CA LEU A 237 0.16 -19.97 4.38
C LEU A 237 0.83 -19.41 5.64
N VAL A 238 2.12 -19.10 5.56
CA VAL A 238 2.86 -18.40 6.62
C VAL A 238 2.90 -16.92 6.28
N PHE A 239 2.21 -16.10 7.08
CA PHE A 239 1.90 -14.72 6.77
C PHE A 239 2.50 -13.75 7.79
N VAL A 240 3.11 -12.66 7.32
CA VAL A 240 3.68 -11.63 8.18
C VAL A 240 3.14 -10.24 7.89
N HIS A 241 2.87 -9.50 8.96
CA HIS A 241 2.40 -8.13 8.88
C HIS A 241 3.50 -7.16 8.39
N GLY A 242 3.07 -5.98 7.94
CA GLY A 242 3.96 -4.90 7.51
C GLY A 242 4.60 -4.10 8.63
N ASN A 243 5.42 -3.12 8.24
CA ASN A 243 5.91 -2.13 9.18
C ASN A 243 4.75 -1.22 9.62
N HIS A 244 4.48 -1.23 10.92
CA HIS A 244 3.51 -0.34 11.55
C HIS A 244 4.07 0.13 12.90
N ASN A 245 3.23 0.61 13.82
CA ASN A 245 3.69 0.89 15.19
C ASN A 245 4.02 -0.42 15.91
N MET A 246 5.21 -0.50 16.51
CA MET A 246 5.66 -1.67 17.27
C MET A 246 4.80 -2.01 18.50
N LEU A 247 3.94 -1.08 18.96
CA LEU A 247 3.05 -1.28 20.12
C LEU A 247 1.63 -1.75 19.76
N ALA A 248 1.32 -1.81 18.46
CA ALA A 248 0.04 -2.30 17.98
C ALA A 248 0.05 -3.84 17.97
N ASP A 249 -1.14 -4.43 18.08
CA ASP A 249 -1.33 -5.88 18.06
C ASP A 249 -1.32 -6.36 16.59
N ASN A 250 -0.17 -6.22 15.92
CA ASN A 250 -0.06 -6.26 14.46
C ASN A 250 -0.41 -7.63 13.86
N TYR A 251 0.15 -8.71 14.41
CA TYR A 251 -0.13 -10.07 13.94
C TYR A 251 -1.57 -10.53 14.22
N GLU A 252 -2.20 -10.03 15.30
CA GLU A 252 -3.59 -10.40 15.65
C GLU A 252 -4.60 -9.85 14.63
N GLY A 253 -4.23 -8.79 13.89
CA GLY A 253 -5.09 -8.16 12.90
C GLY A 253 -5.39 -9.00 11.65
N TYR A 254 -4.82 -10.21 11.54
CA TYR A 254 -5.10 -11.19 10.49
C TYR A 254 -5.89 -12.41 11.00
N GLU A 255 -6.45 -12.36 12.21
CA GLU A 255 -7.31 -13.42 12.75
C GLU A 255 -8.47 -13.75 11.78
N TYR A 256 -9.09 -12.74 11.17
CA TYR A 256 -10.18 -12.93 10.21
C TYR A 256 -9.75 -13.83 9.04
N LEU A 257 -8.57 -13.54 8.46
CA LEU A 257 -8.01 -14.29 7.34
C LEU A 257 -7.64 -15.71 7.76
N GLY A 258 -6.99 -15.86 8.93
CA GLY A 258 -6.60 -17.15 9.46
C GLY A 258 -7.80 -18.07 9.71
N ARG A 259 -8.85 -17.55 10.35
CA ARG A 259 -10.11 -18.28 10.56
C ARG A 259 -10.80 -18.60 9.23
N TYR A 260 -10.82 -17.65 8.30
CA TYR A 260 -11.46 -17.82 7.01
C TYR A 260 -10.83 -18.96 6.21
N LEU A 261 -9.50 -18.96 6.10
CA LEU A 261 -8.72 -19.97 5.39
C LEU A 261 -8.80 -21.34 6.07
N ALA A 262 -8.63 -21.38 7.40
CA ALA A 262 -8.70 -22.62 8.18
C ALA A 262 -10.05 -23.30 8.07
N ALA A 263 -11.14 -22.52 8.14
CA ALA A 263 -12.50 -23.07 7.99
C ALA A 263 -12.74 -23.69 6.60
N ARG A 264 -11.89 -23.38 5.60
CA ARG A 264 -11.99 -23.87 4.22
C ARG A 264 -10.82 -24.79 3.85
N GLY A 265 -10.09 -25.28 4.84
CA GLY A 265 -9.11 -26.35 4.64
C GLY A 265 -7.69 -25.88 4.34
N VAL A 266 -7.39 -24.58 4.50
CA VAL A 266 -6.04 -24.02 4.37
C VAL A 266 -5.52 -23.65 5.76
N GLY A 267 -4.38 -24.21 6.15
CA GLY A 267 -3.69 -23.81 7.36
C GLY A 267 -3.08 -22.42 7.22
N PHE A 268 -3.09 -21.63 8.29
CA PHE A 268 -2.58 -20.27 8.28
C PHE A 268 -1.75 -19.99 9.54
N VAL A 269 -0.66 -19.25 9.39
CA VAL A 269 0.16 -18.75 10.50
C VAL A 269 0.25 -17.24 10.39
N SER A 270 -0.19 -16.53 11.43
CA SER A 270 0.11 -15.11 11.59
C SER A 270 1.38 -14.95 12.44
N VAL A 271 2.43 -14.41 11.84
CA VAL A 271 3.75 -14.28 12.47
C VAL A 271 3.88 -12.91 13.13
N GLU A 272 4.34 -12.89 14.38
CA GLU A 272 4.61 -11.67 15.15
C GLU A 272 6.04 -11.17 14.89
N GLN A 273 6.15 -9.99 14.28
CA GLN A 273 7.42 -9.36 13.92
C GLN A 273 7.44 -7.85 14.26
N SER A 274 6.63 -7.40 15.21
CA SER A 274 6.61 -6.02 15.70
C SER A 274 7.96 -5.59 16.30
N HIS A 275 8.84 -6.55 16.65
CA HIS A 275 10.23 -6.24 17.00
C HIS A 275 11.00 -5.50 15.88
N PHE A 276 10.62 -5.66 14.62
CA PHE A 276 11.20 -4.95 13.47
C PHE A 276 10.41 -3.69 13.07
N ASN A 277 9.29 -3.40 13.75
CA ASN A 277 8.41 -2.28 13.41
C ASN A 277 8.96 -0.92 13.90
N ALA A 278 8.52 0.13 13.21
CA ALA A 278 8.86 1.49 13.52
C ALA A 278 8.32 1.92 14.89
N TYR A 279 9.05 2.85 15.51
CA TYR A 279 8.64 3.48 16.74
C TYR A 279 9.15 4.91 16.78
N PHE A 280 8.28 5.87 17.14
CA PHE A 280 8.58 7.31 17.04
C PHE A 280 9.07 7.73 15.63
N GLN A 281 8.36 7.27 14.58
CA GLN A 281 8.69 7.54 13.16
C GLN A 281 10.10 7.08 12.73
N LYS A 282 10.73 6.21 13.52
CA LYS A 282 12.03 5.61 13.20
C LYS A 282 11.83 4.11 13.03
N GLY A 283 11.89 3.66 11.79
CA GLY A 283 12.03 2.25 11.43
C GLY A 283 13.42 1.74 11.75
N LEU A 284 13.56 0.42 11.84
CA LEU A 284 14.87 -0.21 11.68
C LEU A 284 15.33 0.00 10.23
N SER A 285 16.62 -0.13 9.98
CA SER A 285 17.16 -0.11 8.61
C SER A 285 17.77 -1.45 8.26
N GLY A 286 17.54 -1.90 7.03
CA GLY A 286 18.04 -3.17 6.52
C GLY A 286 17.36 -4.36 7.17
N GLU A 287 16.12 -4.25 7.64
CA GLU A 287 15.44 -5.30 8.39
C GLU A 287 14.61 -6.26 7.53
N ASN A 288 14.47 -6.00 6.23
CA ASN A 288 13.55 -6.78 5.39
C ASN A 288 14.07 -8.20 5.11
N ASP A 289 15.39 -8.39 5.09
CA ASP A 289 16.03 -9.70 5.12
C ASP A 289 15.75 -10.44 6.44
N ALA A 290 15.84 -9.76 7.60
CA ALA A 290 15.51 -10.32 8.90
C ALA A 290 14.04 -10.77 8.97
N ARG A 291 13.13 -9.99 8.37
CA ARG A 291 11.71 -10.35 8.26
C ARG A 291 11.51 -11.61 7.42
N ALA A 292 12.20 -11.70 6.28
CA ALA A 292 12.12 -12.85 5.38
C ALA A 292 12.73 -14.11 6.02
N LEU A 293 13.92 -14.01 6.62
CA LEU A 293 14.56 -15.10 7.36
C LEU A 293 13.70 -15.56 8.53
N GLY A 294 13.11 -14.64 9.29
CA GLY A 294 12.13 -14.97 10.32
C GLY A 294 10.94 -15.74 9.76
N LEU A 295 10.41 -15.36 8.61
CA LEU A 295 9.31 -16.08 7.96
C LEU A 295 9.69 -17.53 7.59
N ILE A 296 10.90 -17.71 7.05
CA ILE A 296 11.50 -19.01 6.73
C ILE A 296 11.67 -19.86 7.99
N ASP A 297 12.22 -19.28 9.06
CA ASP A 297 12.48 -19.98 10.31
C ASP A 297 11.18 -20.46 10.97
N HIS A 298 10.16 -19.60 11.01
CA HIS A 298 8.82 -19.98 11.48
C HIS A 298 8.23 -21.14 10.67
N ALA A 299 8.34 -21.10 9.35
CA ALA A 299 7.87 -22.19 8.49
C ALA A 299 8.64 -23.50 8.77
N SER A 300 9.97 -23.44 8.91
CA SER A 300 10.83 -24.59 9.20
C SER A 300 10.46 -25.24 10.54
N VAL A 301 10.42 -24.48 11.64
CA VAL A 301 10.12 -25.05 12.96
C VAL A 301 8.71 -25.66 13.03
N ILE A 302 7.72 -25.06 12.36
CA ILE A 302 6.34 -25.58 12.32
C ILE A 302 6.25 -26.87 11.48
N LEU A 303 6.92 -26.92 10.32
CA LEU A 303 6.88 -28.09 9.42
C LEU A 303 7.78 -29.24 9.88
N GLU A 304 8.71 -28.98 10.80
CA GLU A 304 9.59 -29.99 11.41
C GLU A 304 9.06 -30.53 12.74
N ASP A 305 8.22 -29.78 13.46
CA ASP A 305 7.65 -30.23 14.73
C ASP A 305 6.73 -31.46 14.53
N GLU A 306 7.05 -32.58 15.17
CA GLU A 306 6.33 -33.86 14.99
C GLU A 306 4.83 -33.78 15.31
N ARG A 307 4.41 -32.83 16.16
CA ARG A 307 3.01 -32.62 16.56
C ARG A 307 2.21 -31.93 15.46
N LEU A 308 2.87 -31.16 14.59
CA LEU A 308 2.25 -30.33 13.54
C LEU A 308 2.58 -30.82 12.12
N ALA A 309 3.76 -31.39 11.89
CA ALA A 309 4.28 -31.72 10.56
C ALA A 309 3.33 -32.57 9.71
N LYS A 310 2.58 -33.50 10.32
CA LYS A 310 1.62 -34.36 9.60
C LYS A 310 0.34 -33.61 9.19
N ARG A 311 0.03 -32.48 9.83
CA ARG A 311 -1.14 -31.65 9.55
C ARG A 311 -0.99 -30.84 8.27
N PHE A 312 0.24 -30.61 7.82
CA PHE A 312 0.55 -29.78 6.65
C PHE A 312 1.18 -30.57 5.51
N ASP A 313 0.96 -30.10 4.29
CA ASP A 313 1.68 -30.56 3.11
C ASP A 313 2.91 -29.66 2.89
N LYS A 314 4.10 -30.23 3.03
CA LYS A 314 5.37 -29.50 2.86
C LYS A 314 5.57 -28.94 1.45
N ASN A 315 4.91 -29.52 0.45
CA ASN A 315 4.99 -29.07 -0.94
C ASN A 315 3.95 -27.99 -1.27
N ARG A 316 3.04 -27.68 -0.34
CA ARG A 316 2.02 -26.63 -0.46
C ARG A 316 2.20 -25.57 0.62
N LEU A 317 3.46 -25.15 0.81
CA LEU A 317 3.86 -24.03 1.66
C LEU A 317 3.80 -22.73 0.85
N TYR A 318 3.03 -21.76 1.30
CA TYR A 318 2.93 -20.44 0.72
C TYR A 318 3.49 -19.42 1.70
N PHE A 319 4.22 -18.44 1.19
CA PHE A 319 4.62 -17.28 1.97
C PHE A 319 3.68 -16.12 1.68
N GLY A 320 3.33 -15.33 2.69
CA GLY A 320 2.54 -14.14 2.46
C GLY A 320 2.89 -13.01 3.39
N GLY A 321 2.44 -11.81 3.03
CA GLY A 321 2.58 -10.68 3.91
C GLY A 321 2.00 -9.39 3.37
N HIS A 322 2.01 -8.38 4.22
CA HIS A 322 1.47 -7.04 3.92
C HIS A 322 2.57 -5.98 3.94
N SER A 323 2.58 -5.02 3.02
CA SER A 323 3.56 -3.92 2.99
C SER A 323 4.99 -4.47 2.92
N ARG A 324 5.90 -4.03 3.79
CA ARG A 324 7.23 -4.66 3.93
C ARG A 324 7.18 -6.17 4.13
N GLY A 325 6.15 -6.68 4.82
CA GLY A 325 5.93 -8.12 4.98
C GLY A 325 5.62 -8.83 3.66
N GLY A 326 4.98 -8.16 2.71
CA GLY A 326 4.71 -8.71 1.38
C GLY A 326 5.98 -8.81 0.53
N GLU A 327 6.89 -7.84 0.65
CA GLU A 327 8.23 -7.94 0.08
C GLU A 327 9.03 -9.07 0.76
N ALA A 328 8.98 -9.16 2.09
CA ALA A 328 9.65 -10.22 2.85
C ALA A 328 9.15 -11.63 2.44
N ALA A 329 7.87 -11.78 2.09
CA ALA A 329 7.33 -13.03 1.58
C ALA A 329 7.90 -13.42 0.20
N ALA A 330 8.06 -12.45 -0.70
CA ALA A 330 8.73 -12.66 -1.98
C ALA A 330 10.21 -13.03 -1.79
N VAL A 331 10.92 -12.28 -0.94
CA VAL A 331 12.31 -12.58 -0.57
C VAL A 331 12.43 -13.99 0.02
N ALA A 332 11.53 -14.38 0.93
CA ALA A 332 11.54 -15.69 1.56
C ALA A 332 11.40 -16.81 0.52
N ALA A 333 10.44 -16.69 -0.40
CA ALA A 333 10.24 -17.66 -1.48
C ALA A 333 11.47 -17.78 -2.40
N ALA A 334 12.11 -16.67 -2.75
CA ALA A 334 13.33 -16.69 -3.55
C ALA A 334 14.52 -17.32 -2.80
N LEU A 335 14.70 -16.98 -1.51
CA LEU A 335 15.82 -17.49 -0.72
C LEU A 335 15.74 -19.00 -0.48
N VAL A 336 14.55 -19.57 -0.24
CA VAL A 336 14.42 -21.03 -0.02
C VAL A 336 14.75 -21.86 -1.27
N ASN A 337 14.67 -21.27 -2.46
CA ASN A 337 15.06 -21.92 -3.71
C ASN A 337 16.58 -21.90 -3.96
N LEU A 338 17.34 -21.09 -3.21
CA LEU A 338 18.80 -21.09 -3.27
C LEU A 338 19.38 -22.21 -2.42
N THR A 339 20.61 -22.63 -2.70
CA THR A 339 21.35 -23.56 -1.83
C THR A 339 22.03 -22.86 -0.66
N LYS A 340 22.33 -21.56 -0.83
CA LYS A 340 23.00 -20.72 0.15
C LYS A 340 22.45 -19.31 0.10
N ASN A 341 22.40 -18.66 1.27
CA ASN A 341 22.15 -17.22 1.36
C ASN A 341 23.29 -16.47 0.66
N PRO A 342 23.01 -15.54 -0.27
CA PRO A 342 24.04 -14.86 -1.05
C PRO A 342 24.87 -13.85 -0.24
N ASP A 343 24.32 -13.30 0.85
CA ASP A 343 25.01 -12.30 1.66
C ASP A 343 25.88 -12.92 2.75
N THR A 344 25.48 -14.09 3.27
CA THR A 344 26.19 -14.76 4.38
C THR A 344 26.92 -16.05 3.99
N GLY A 345 26.54 -16.68 2.89
CA GLY A 345 27.06 -17.98 2.46
C GLY A 345 26.56 -19.17 3.29
N GLU A 346 25.64 -18.95 4.23
CA GLU A 346 25.01 -19.98 5.04
C GLU A 346 24.06 -20.84 4.20
N ALA A 347 23.92 -22.12 4.55
CA ALA A 347 22.98 -23.01 3.87
C ALA A 347 21.53 -22.57 4.15
N THR A 348 20.70 -22.60 3.11
CA THR A 348 19.26 -22.32 3.22
C THR A 348 18.54 -23.49 3.88
N LYS A 349 17.36 -23.24 4.44
CA LYS A 349 16.51 -24.30 4.99
C LYS A 349 15.93 -25.14 3.86
N ASN A 350 15.74 -26.44 4.11
CA ASN A 350 15.13 -27.36 3.15
C ASN A 350 13.59 -27.17 3.12
N LEU A 351 13.16 -26.09 2.49
CA LEU A 351 11.77 -25.72 2.26
C LEU A 351 11.55 -25.51 0.77
N HIS A 352 10.29 -25.64 0.34
CA HIS A 352 9.89 -25.38 -1.03
C HIS A 352 8.66 -24.46 -1.02
N ALA A 353 8.75 -23.30 -1.65
CA ALA A 353 7.62 -22.39 -1.79
C ALA A 353 6.72 -22.83 -2.95
N ALA A 354 5.42 -22.96 -2.69
CA ALA A 354 4.39 -23.23 -3.68
C ALA A 354 3.79 -21.95 -4.29
N GLY A 355 4.04 -20.80 -3.66
CA GLY A 355 3.60 -19.50 -4.15
C GLY A 355 3.67 -18.41 -3.08
N VAL A 356 3.36 -17.19 -3.48
CA VAL A 356 3.44 -15.98 -2.65
C VAL A 356 2.12 -15.20 -2.71
N VAL A 357 1.63 -14.76 -1.55
CA VAL A 357 0.48 -13.84 -1.42
C VAL A 357 0.95 -12.51 -0.82
N ALA A 358 1.11 -11.50 -1.67
CA ALA A 358 1.59 -10.19 -1.30
C ALA A 358 0.46 -9.15 -1.31
N VAL A 359 0.25 -8.50 -0.17
CA VAL A 359 -0.76 -7.45 0.02
C VAL A 359 -0.03 -6.11 0.12
N ALA A 360 -0.39 -5.16 -0.74
CA ALA A 360 0.18 -3.82 -0.84
C ALA A 360 1.70 -3.77 -0.58
N PRO A 361 2.51 -4.64 -1.20
CA PRO A 361 3.89 -4.83 -0.81
C PRO A 361 4.75 -3.64 -1.22
N THR A 362 5.82 -3.41 -0.46
CA THR A 362 6.96 -2.62 -0.96
C THR A 362 7.77 -3.45 -1.96
N ASP A 363 8.72 -2.82 -2.64
CA ASP A 363 9.72 -3.54 -3.42
C ASP A 363 11.13 -2.93 -3.28
N GLY A 364 12.15 -3.79 -3.29
CA GLY A 364 13.55 -3.39 -3.33
C GLY A 364 14.11 -2.77 -2.04
N GLN A 365 13.47 -2.93 -0.88
CA GLN A 365 14.05 -2.60 0.43
C GLN A 365 15.24 -3.53 0.75
N TYR A 366 15.20 -4.77 0.28
CA TYR A 366 16.29 -5.73 0.34
C TYR A 366 16.62 -6.30 -1.06
N LYS A 367 17.90 -6.51 -1.33
CA LYS A 367 18.43 -6.99 -2.61
C LYS A 367 19.50 -8.06 -2.35
N PRO A 368 19.14 -9.36 -2.33
CA PRO A 368 20.08 -10.42 -2.02
C PRO A 368 21.24 -10.45 -3.02
N GLY A 369 22.48 -10.36 -2.54
CA GLY A 369 23.67 -10.26 -3.39
C GLY A 369 23.65 -9.02 -4.31
N GLU A 370 23.02 -7.94 -3.86
CA GLU A 370 22.78 -6.68 -4.61
C GLU A 370 21.91 -6.83 -5.86
N ARG A 371 21.16 -7.93 -5.98
CA ARG A 371 20.26 -8.19 -7.12
C ARG A 371 18.80 -7.97 -6.76
N PRO A 372 17.95 -7.57 -7.74
CA PRO A 372 16.50 -7.67 -7.58
C PRO A 372 16.07 -9.10 -7.23
N VAL A 373 14.90 -9.23 -6.60
CA VAL A 373 14.30 -10.53 -6.32
C VAL A 373 13.49 -10.97 -7.53
N ASP A 374 13.96 -12.04 -8.17
CA ASP A 374 13.22 -12.75 -9.22
C ASP A 374 12.43 -13.90 -8.58
N LEU A 375 11.21 -14.15 -9.07
CA LEU A 375 10.34 -15.22 -8.58
C LEU A 375 10.01 -16.22 -9.68
N ASP A 376 10.21 -17.49 -9.38
CA ASP A 376 9.88 -18.66 -10.22
C ASP A 376 8.72 -19.49 -9.66
N VAL A 377 8.01 -18.94 -8.66
CA VAL A 377 6.82 -19.53 -8.03
C VAL A 377 5.60 -18.64 -8.27
N PRO A 378 4.37 -19.20 -8.23
CA PRO A 378 3.16 -18.41 -8.40
C PRO A 378 3.09 -17.18 -7.49
N TYR A 379 2.61 -16.04 -7.99
CA TYR A 379 2.60 -14.76 -7.26
C TYR A 379 1.24 -14.05 -7.34
N LEU A 380 0.58 -13.86 -6.20
CA LEU A 380 -0.62 -13.05 -6.06
C LEU A 380 -0.29 -11.70 -5.43
N PHE A 381 -0.56 -10.63 -6.15
CA PHE A 381 -0.40 -9.24 -5.71
C PHE A 381 -1.75 -8.55 -5.58
N ILE A 382 -2.07 -8.04 -4.38
CA ILE A 382 -3.32 -7.30 -4.11
C ILE A 382 -2.99 -5.91 -3.59
N GLN A 383 -3.61 -4.84 -4.11
CA GLN A 383 -3.44 -3.50 -3.55
C GLN A 383 -4.70 -2.64 -3.68
N GLY A 384 -4.85 -1.64 -2.82
CA GLY A 384 -5.97 -0.70 -2.85
C GLY A 384 -5.69 0.60 -3.63
N THR A 385 -6.72 1.15 -4.28
CA THR A 385 -6.58 2.44 -5.01
C THR A 385 -6.44 3.66 -4.09
N HIS A 386 -6.82 3.52 -2.82
CA HIS A 386 -6.69 4.54 -1.78
C HIS A 386 -5.54 4.25 -0.83
N ASP A 387 -4.66 3.32 -1.18
CA ASP A 387 -3.40 3.12 -0.48
C ASP A 387 -2.58 4.41 -0.52
N GLN A 388 -2.44 5.02 0.65
CA GLN A 388 -1.63 6.21 0.83
C GLN A 388 -0.31 5.94 1.52
N ASP A 389 0.01 4.70 1.91
CA ASP A 389 1.31 4.37 2.49
C ASP A 389 2.32 3.99 1.39
N VAL A 390 1.95 3.01 0.55
CA VAL A 390 2.68 2.54 -0.64
C VAL A 390 2.01 3.04 -1.92
N SER A 391 1.89 4.37 -2.05
CA SER A 391 1.10 5.02 -3.10
C SER A 391 1.60 4.83 -4.55
N SER A 392 2.82 4.31 -4.72
CA SER A 392 3.52 4.04 -5.98
C SER A 392 3.20 2.68 -6.62
N LEU A 393 2.41 1.83 -5.96
CA LEU A 393 2.10 0.48 -6.45
C LEU A 393 3.37 -0.39 -6.68
N GLU A 394 4.32 -0.36 -5.73
CA GLU A 394 5.64 -1.00 -5.85
C GLU A 394 5.56 -2.52 -6.12
N GLY A 395 4.52 -3.20 -5.64
CA GLY A 395 4.28 -4.61 -5.93
C GLY A 395 4.18 -4.97 -7.41
N MET A 396 3.95 -3.99 -8.30
CA MET A 396 3.99 -4.17 -9.74
C MET A 396 5.41 -4.49 -10.24
N ASP A 397 6.43 -3.92 -9.63
CA ASP A 397 7.82 -4.17 -10.03
C ASP A 397 8.21 -5.64 -9.74
N GLN A 398 7.75 -6.18 -8.61
CA GLN A 398 7.89 -7.61 -8.32
C GLN A 398 7.02 -8.50 -9.21
N TYR A 399 5.81 -8.06 -9.57
CA TYR A 399 4.93 -8.76 -10.52
C TYR A 399 5.63 -8.92 -11.88
N MET A 400 6.26 -7.87 -12.41
CA MET A 400 6.97 -7.94 -13.69
C MET A 400 8.14 -8.94 -13.67
N ARG A 401 8.84 -9.06 -12.52
CA ARG A 401 9.96 -10.01 -12.35
C ARG A 401 9.53 -11.44 -12.01
N ALA A 402 8.24 -11.71 -11.82
CA ALA A 402 7.74 -13.05 -11.61
C ALA A 402 7.57 -13.77 -12.98
N SER A 403 8.08 -14.99 -13.05
CA SER A 403 8.11 -15.81 -14.28
C SER A 403 7.09 -16.95 -14.30
N ALA A 404 6.63 -17.38 -13.12
CA ALA A 404 5.54 -18.34 -12.99
C ALA A 404 4.17 -17.66 -13.10
N GLU A 405 3.09 -18.40 -12.83
CA GLU A 405 1.74 -17.86 -12.85
C GLU A 405 1.59 -16.68 -11.87
N LYS A 406 1.19 -15.52 -12.38
CA LYS A 406 1.09 -14.29 -11.59
C LYS A 406 -0.26 -13.62 -11.76
N MET A 407 -0.74 -13.01 -10.69
CA MET A 407 -2.03 -12.32 -10.66
C MET A 407 -1.91 -11.00 -9.90
N GLN A 408 -2.32 -9.91 -10.52
CA GLN A 408 -2.47 -8.60 -9.91
C GLN A 408 -3.96 -8.31 -9.70
N VAL A 409 -4.31 -7.77 -8.53
CA VAL A 409 -5.64 -7.25 -8.23
C VAL A 409 -5.54 -5.85 -7.62
N LEU A 410 -5.97 -4.84 -8.37
CA LEU A 410 -6.12 -3.47 -7.85
C LEU A 410 -7.57 -3.25 -7.41
N VAL A 411 -7.79 -3.11 -6.11
CA VAL A 411 -9.11 -3.00 -5.46
C VAL A 411 -9.48 -1.53 -5.28
N GLY A 412 -10.59 -1.12 -5.90
CA GLY A 412 -11.14 0.22 -5.77
C GLY A 412 -11.59 0.52 -4.34
N TYR A 413 -11.30 1.72 -3.87
CA TYR A 413 -11.69 2.23 -2.55
C TYR A 413 -11.03 1.55 -1.35
N ALA A 414 -10.20 0.52 -1.56
CA ALA A 414 -9.40 -0.05 -0.48
C ALA A 414 -8.20 0.85 -0.16
N ASN A 415 -7.90 1.03 1.13
CA ASN A 415 -6.70 1.71 1.61
C ASN A 415 -5.62 0.69 2.00
N HIS A 416 -4.46 1.14 2.46
CA HIS A 416 -3.39 0.26 2.94
C HIS A 416 -3.84 -0.48 4.21
N SER A 417 -4.38 0.26 5.18
CA SER A 417 -4.47 -0.21 6.56
C SER A 417 -5.54 -1.27 6.83
N LYS A 418 -6.72 -1.21 6.18
CA LYS A 418 -7.87 -2.09 6.50
C LYS A 418 -7.73 -3.54 6.06
N PHE A 419 -6.62 -3.94 5.45
CA PHE A 419 -6.30 -5.36 5.32
C PHE A 419 -5.89 -5.99 6.66
N ASN A 420 -5.59 -5.16 7.66
CA ASN A 420 -5.37 -5.54 9.04
C ASN A 420 -6.47 -4.94 9.92
N SER A 421 -7.18 -5.77 10.69
CA SER A 421 -8.34 -5.32 11.46
C SER A 421 -8.00 -4.34 12.59
N ASN A 422 -6.72 -4.21 12.96
CA ASN A 422 -6.24 -3.40 14.08
C ASN A 422 -5.61 -2.07 13.62
N TRP A 423 -5.49 -1.80 12.31
CA TRP A 423 -4.81 -0.58 11.82
C TRP A 423 -5.77 0.55 11.43
N GLY A 424 -7.07 0.28 11.32
CA GLY A 424 -8.09 1.28 11.03
C GLY A 424 -7.97 1.90 9.62
N ASP A 425 -8.36 3.17 9.48
CA ASP A 425 -8.54 3.85 8.18
C ASP A 425 -7.51 4.96 7.89
N LEU A 426 -6.41 5.00 8.66
CA LEU A 426 -5.36 6.01 8.51
C LEU A 426 -4.09 5.37 7.97
N ASP A 427 -3.76 5.68 6.71
CA ASP A 427 -2.51 5.21 6.09
C ASP A 427 -1.32 6.14 6.38
N ARG A 428 -1.55 7.26 7.08
CA ARG A 428 -0.54 8.24 7.48
C ARG A 428 -0.71 8.61 8.95
N GLU A 429 0.37 9.10 9.54
CA GLU A 429 0.39 9.56 10.93
C GLU A 429 0.31 11.09 11.04
N GLY A 430 0.10 11.56 12.29
CA GLY A 430 0.29 12.94 12.67
C GLY A 430 -0.57 13.91 11.87
N LEU A 431 0.02 15.01 11.41
CA LEU A 431 -0.71 16.03 10.65
C LEU A 431 -1.04 15.58 9.22
N LEU A 432 -0.27 14.66 8.65
CA LEU A 432 -0.58 14.11 7.32
C LEU A 432 -1.87 13.28 7.36
N ALA A 433 -2.09 12.51 8.43
CA ALA A 433 -3.33 11.76 8.66
C ALA A 433 -4.58 12.66 8.53
N SER A 434 -4.48 13.89 9.04
CA SER A 434 -5.58 14.85 9.05
C SER A 434 -5.87 15.47 7.69
N THR A 435 -5.09 15.13 6.66
CA THR A 435 -5.32 15.60 5.29
C THR A 435 -6.07 14.60 4.42
N LEU A 436 -6.10 13.35 4.84
CA LEU A 436 -6.68 12.24 4.09
C LEU A 436 -8.19 12.38 3.95
N HIS A 437 -8.68 12.09 2.76
CA HIS A 437 -10.10 11.91 2.49
C HIS A 437 -10.50 10.46 2.76
N ARG A 438 -11.21 10.24 3.86
CA ARG A 438 -11.47 8.89 4.39
C ARG A 438 -12.87 8.39 4.13
N THR A 439 -13.80 9.28 3.81
CA THR A 439 -15.22 8.92 3.60
C THR A 439 -15.45 8.00 2.40
N ASP A 440 -14.55 8.01 1.43
CA ASP A 440 -14.63 7.13 0.26
C ASP A 440 -13.84 5.82 0.43
N ILE A 441 -13.14 5.62 1.55
CA ILE A 441 -12.49 4.33 1.86
C ILE A 441 -13.55 3.27 2.14
N MET A 442 -13.36 2.07 1.59
CA MET A 442 -14.23 0.91 1.79
C MET A 442 -14.35 0.54 3.28
N GLY A 443 -15.46 -0.08 3.67
CA GLY A 443 -15.58 -0.66 5.01
C GLY A 443 -14.56 -1.78 5.23
N ALA A 444 -14.16 -1.99 6.50
CA ALA A 444 -13.13 -2.98 6.84
C ALA A 444 -13.54 -4.40 6.42
N LYS A 445 -14.75 -4.83 6.78
CA LYS A 445 -15.27 -6.16 6.41
C LYS A 445 -15.28 -6.41 4.91
N GLU A 446 -15.67 -5.41 4.13
CA GLU A 446 -15.66 -5.52 2.68
C GLU A 446 -14.21 -5.58 2.14
N GLN A 447 -13.28 -4.78 2.67
CA GLN A 447 -11.87 -4.85 2.24
C GLN A 447 -11.21 -6.18 2.63
N GLU A 448 -11.42 -6.65 3.86
CA GLU A 448 -11.00 -7.96 4.37
C GLU A 448 -11.52 -9.09 3.47
N ARG A 449 -12.78 -8.99 3.02
CA ARG A 449 -13.40 -9.98 2.12
C ARG A 449 -12.67 -10.15 0.80
N PHE A 450 -12.05 -9.09 0.25
CA PHE A 450 -11.21 -9.23 -0.94
C PHE A 450 -10.01 -10.13 -0.67
N LEU A 451 -9.30 -9.92 0.44
CA LEU A 451 -8.13 -10.73 0.78
C LEU A 451 -8.50 -12.19 1.07
N GLU A 452 -9.58 -12.42 1.82
CA GLU A 452 -10.11 -13.76 2.11
C GLU A 452 -10.35 -14.59 0.85
N VAL A 453 -11.09 -14.04 -0.10
CA VAL A 453 -11.52 -14.76 -1.31
C VAL A 453 -10.36 -14.96 -2.27
N LEU A 454 -9.54 -13.93 -2.49
CA LEU A 454 -8.43 -14.00 -3.42
C LEU A 454 -7.33 -14.94 -2.92
N ALA A 455 -6.98 -14.89 -1.62
CA ALA A 455 -6.02 -15.81 -1.04
C ALA A 455 -6.52 -17.26 -1.07
N TYR A 456 -7.79 -17.49 -0.75
CA TYR A 456 -8.37 -18.84 -0.83
C TYR A 456 -8.37 -19.38 -2.26
N GLY A 457 -8.85 -18.59 -3.22
CA GLY A 457 -8.90 -19.00 -4.62
C GLY A 457 -7.50 -19.27 -5.19
N PHE A 458 -6.50 -18.50 -4.79
CA PHE A 458 -5.11 -18.72 -5.21
C PHE A 458 -4.48 -19.98 -4.62
N ILE A 459 -4.85 -20.35 -3.39
CA ILE A 459 -4.21 -21.47 -2.68
C ILE A 459 -4.91 -22.81 -2.96
N GLU A 460 -6.24 -22.84 -2.97
CA GLU A 460 -7.02 -24.09 -2.94
C GLU A 460 -8.06 -24.20 -4.07
N ASP A 461 -8.51 -23.09 -4.67
CA ASP A 461 -9.65 -23.10 -5.62
C ASP A 461 -9.53 -22.06 -6.75
N GLU A 462 -8.71 -22.39 -7.77
CA GLU A 462 -8.44 -21.48 -8.90
C GLU A 462 -9.71 -21.12 -9.71
N GLU A 463 -10.77 -21.94 -9.68
CA GLU A 463 -12.03 -21.67 -10.40
C GLU A 463 -12.69 -20.38 -9.90
N ILE A 464 -12.54 -20.06 -8.62
CA ILE A 464 -13.05 -18.82 -8.03
C ILE A 464 -12.37 -17.60 -8.64
N LEU A 465 -11.09 -17.72 -9.02
CA LEU A 465 -10.34 -16.62 -9.63
C LEU A 465 -10.74 -16.35 -11.09
N GLU A 466 -11.33 -17.34 -11.77
CA GLU A 466 -11.86 -17.16 -13.14
C GLU A 466 -13.14 -16.30 -13.13
N ASN A 467 -13.94 -16.34 -12.07
CA ASN A 467 -15.11 -15.49 -11.91
C ASN A 467 -15.36 -15.06 -10.45
N PRO A 468 -14.53 -14.16 -9.89
CA PRO A 468 -14.58 -13.84 -8.47
C PRO A 468 -15.72 -12.87 -8.12
N LYS A 469 -16.37 -12.27 -9.12
CA LYS A 469 -17.31 -11.14 -8.96
C LYS A 469 -18.42 -11.39 -7.95
N ASP A 470 -19.00 -12.59 -7.95
CA ASP A 470 -20.11 -12.89 -7.04
C ASP A 470 -19.64 -13.08 -5.59
N TYR A 471 -18.37 -13.42 -5.37
CA TYR A 471 -17.77 -13.65 -4.05
C TYR A 471 -17.12 -12.40 -3.47
N LEU A 472 -16.89 -11.37 -4.28
CA LEU A 472 -16.29 -10.10 -3.90
C LEU A 472 -17.37 -9.03 -3.63
N PRO A 473 -17.09 -8.06 -2.73
CA PRO A 473 -17.93 -6.87 -2.55
C PRO A 473 -18.09 -6.08 -3.85
N ASP A 474 -19.18 -5.31 -3.94
CA ASP A 474 -19.51 -4.50 -5.12
C ASP A 474 -18.69 -3.21 -5.19
N ALA A 475 -17.40 -3.37 -5.44
CA ALA A 475 -16.44 -2.30 -5.69
C ALA A 475 -15.75 -2.52 -7.04
N PRO A 476 -15.32 -1.45 -7.74
CA PRO A 476 -14.53 -1.59 -8.96
C PRO A 476 -13.20 -2.25 -8.62
N TYR A 477 -12.75 -3.19 -9.44
CA TYR A 477 -11.44 -3.81 -9.32
C TYR A 477 -10.89 -4.14 -10.71
N PHE A 478 -9.56 -4.19 -10.80
CA PHE A 478 -8.80 -4.49 -12.02
C PHE A 478 -8.02 -5.77 -11.78
N VAL A 479 -8.04 -6.70 -12.74
CA VAL A 479 -7.39 -8.00 -12.62
C VAL A 479 -6.54 -8.27 -13.85
N ALA A 480 -5.23 -8.34 -13.67
CA ALA A 480 -4.33 -8.98 -14.61
C ALA A 480 -3.96 -10.36 -14.07
N ARG A 481 -4.01 -11.39 -14.90
CA ARG A 481 -3.57 -12.74 -14.57
C ARG A 481 -2.80 -13.25 -15.77
N GLU A 482 -1.54 -13.58 -15.57
CA GLU A 482 -0.67 -14.14 -16.59
C GLU A 482 -0.38 -15.59 -16.24
N LYS A 483 -0.80 -16.49 -17.13
CA LYS A 483 -0.42 -17.91 -17.07
C LYS A 483 0.89 -18.10 -17.86
N PRO A 484 1.72 -19.11 -17.49
CA PRO A 484 2.91 -19.44 -18.25
C PRO A 484 2.59 -19.63 -19.74
N GLY A 485 3.42 -19.05 -20.58
CA GLY A 485 3.14 -18.97 -22.00
C GLY A 485 4.27 -18.36 -22.79
N LEU A 486 4.03 -18.21 -24.09
CA LEU A 486 4.95 -17.49 -24.96
C LEU A 486 4.48 -16.04 -25.08
N VAL A 487 5.34 -15.11 -24.66
CA VAL A 487 5.13 -13.67 -24.84
C VAL A 487 5.49 -13.28 -26.27
N ILE A 488 4.56 -12.62 -26.95
CA ILE A 488 4.70 -12.09 -28.31
C ILE A 488 5.26 -10.66 -28.27
N ALA A 489 4.69 -9.82 -27.39
CA ALA A 489 5.10 -8.44 -27.18
C ALA A 489 4.68 -7.98 -25.78
N ASP A 490 5.66 -7.66 -24.93
CA ASP A 490 5.52 -7.01 -23.62
C ASP A 490 6.18 -5.63 -23.55
N PHE A 491 6.91 -5.21 -24.60
CA PHE A 491 7.51 -3.88 -24.72
C PHE A 491 8.60 -3.60 -23.66
N GLU A 492 9.19 -4.65 -23.08
CA GLU A 492 10.30 -4.53 -22.13
C GLU A 492 11.66 -4.80 -22.77
N GLU A 493 11.69 -5.34 -23.99
CA GLU A 493 12.91 -5.79 -24.68
C GLU A 493 13.77 -4.65 -25.24
N ASP A 494 13.15 -3.61 -25.80
CA ASP A 494 13.80 -2.45 -26.42
C ASP A 494 12.82 -1.26 -26.58
N ALA A 495 13.19 -0.25 -27.37
CA ALA A 495 12.37 0.94 -27.63
C ALA A 495 11.87 1.01 -29.10
N GLU A 496 11.98 -0.09 -29.85
CA GLU A 496 11.58 -0.20 -31.26
C GLU A 496 10.14 -0.74 -31.35
N LEU A 497 9.19 0.16 -31.55
CA LEU A 497 7.75 -0.13 -31.62
C LEU A 497 7.31 -0.99 -32.83
N THR A 498 8.25 -1.43 -33.67
CA THR A 498 8.01 -2.30 -34.83
C THR A 498 8.48 -3.75 -34.60
N THR A 499 9.15 -4.03 -33.49
CA THR A 499 9.56 -5.37 -33.06
C THR A 499 8.76 -5.83 -31.85
N GLY A 500 8.78 -7.13 -31.56
CA GLY A 500 8.17 -7.69 -30.35
C GLY A 500 9.12 -8.67 -29.66
N THR A 501 8.80 -9.00 -28.40
CA THR A 501 9.58 -9.87 -27.51
C THR A 501 9.89 -11.23 -28.13
N LEU A 502 8.93 -11.81 -28.86
CA LEU A 502 9.18 -13.02 -29.64
C LEU A 502 10.01 -12.68 -30.88
N GLU A 503 11.22 -13.24 -30.97
CA GLU A 503 12.13 -13.05 -32.10
C GLU A 503 11.44 -13.28 -33.46
N GLY A 504 11.55 -12.29 -34.35
CA GLY A 504 10.93 -12.32 -35.69
C GLY A 504 9.50 -11.80 -35.74
N THR A 505 8.92 -11.39 -34.62
CA THR A 505 7.63 -10.68 -34.59
C THR A 505 7.77 -9.30 -35.22
N ALA A 506 6.83 -8.97 -36.12
CA ALA A 506 6.75 -7.64 -36.71
C ALA A 506 5.46 -6.94 -36.26
N LEU A 507 5.62 -5.78 -35.64
CA LEU A 507 4.52 -4.94 -35.18
C LEU A 507 4.27 -3.79 -36.16
N SER A 508 3.00 -3.49 -36.42
CA SER A 508 2.62 -2.32 -37.21
C SER A 508 1.39 -1.65 -36.62
N ILE A 509 1.43 -0.31 -36.55
CA ILE A 509 0.33 0.47 -35.98
C ILE A 509 -0.14 1.52 -36.99
N ASP A 510 -1.43 1.48 -37.30
CA ASP A 510 -2.14 2.51 -38.07
C ASP A 510 -2.95 3.38 -37.11
N GLY A 511 -2.60 4.66 -36.99
CA GLY A 511 -3.15 5.61 -36.03
C GLY A 511 -2.11 6.18 -35.07
N SER A 512 -2.55 6.78 -33.97
CA SER A 512 -1.63 7.38 -33.00
C SER A 512 -1.07 6.32 -32.05
N HIS A 513 0.26 6.29 -31.90
CA HIS A 513 0.94 5.36 -31.02
C HIS A 513 2.13 6.00 -30.31
N ARG A 514 2.47 5.46 -29.14
CA ARG A 514 3.71 5.73 -28.39
C ARG A 514 3.92 4.63 -27.37
N GLU A 515 5.16 4.37 -27.02
CA GLU A 515 5.52 3.60 -25.83
C GLU A 515 5.75 4.55 -24.66
N LYS A 516 5.41 4.12 -23.45
CA LYS A 516 5.90 4.73 -22.21
C LYS A 516 5.62 3.79 -21.04
N ARG A 517 6.23 4.09 -19.89
CA ARG A 517 5.83 3.47 -18.63
C ARG A 517 4.34 3.64 -18.36
N PHE A 518 3.67 2.54 -18.10
CA PHE A 518 2.33 2.50 -17.55
C PHE A 518 2.40 2.92 -16.08
N GLN A 519 1.65 3.97 -15.72
CA GLN A 519 1.61 4.52 -14.37
C GLN A 519 0.20 4.36 -13.79
N PRO A 520 -0.07 3.25 -13.08
CA PRO A 520 -1.38 2.92 -12.51
C PRO A 520 -2.02 4.05 -11.70
N SER A 521 -1.21 4.81 -10.97
CA SER A 521 -1.66 5.81 -10.00
C SER A 521 -1.14 7.22 -10.29
N GLY A 522 -0.57 7.45 -11.48
CA GLY A 522 0.25 8.63 -11.78
C GLY A 522 1.58 8.66 -11.01
N ARG A 523 1.91 7.59 -10.31
CA ARG A 523 3.13 7.37 -9.53
C ARG A 523 3.62 5.94 -9.76
N GLY A 524 4.93 5.75 -9.62
CA GLY A 524 5.57 4.44 -9.80
C GLY A 524 5.33 3.83 -11.17
N GLY A 525 5.50 2.51 -11.26
CA GLY A 525 5.37 1.72 -12.49
C GLY A 525 6.65 1.73 -13.32
N ASN A 526 7.29 0.57 -13.41
CA ASN A 526 8.37 0.34 -14.37
C ASN A 526 7.93 -0.45 -15.61
N ASN A 527 6.71 -1.00 -15.60
CA ASN A 527 6.11 -1.67 -16.75
C ASN A 527 5.90 -0.69 -17.93
N HIS A 528 6.37 -1.02 -19.12
CA HIS A 528 6.12 -0.31 -20.37
C HIS A 528 4.87 -0.85 -21.07
N ALA A 529 4.21 0.02 -21.83
CA ALA A 529 3.04 -0.37 -22.60
C ALA A 529 2.93 0.47 -23.87
N ALA A 530 2.37 -0.11 -24.91
CA ALA A 530 2.00 0.59 -26.13
C ALA A 530 0.68 1.34 -25.94
N PHE A 531 0.71 2.66 -26.02
CA PHE A 531 -0.47 3.51 -25.98
C PHE A 531 -0.95 3.74 -27.41
N ILE A 532 -2.06 3.09 -27.78
CA ILE A 532 -2.55 3.06 -29.17
C ILE A 532 -3.97 3.60 -29.29
N ARG A 533 -4.25 4.27 -30.41
CA ARG A 533 -5.60 4.57 -30.91
C ARG A 533 -5.60 4.38 -32.42
N GLY A 534 -6.44 3.47 -32.90
CA GLY A 534 -6.40 2.97 -34.28
C GLY A 534 -6.27 1.46 -34.32
N SER A 535 -5.45 0.93 -35.21
CA SER A 535 -5.23 -0.51 -35.44
C SER A 535 -3.79 -0.89 -35.11
N PHE A 536 -3.61 -1.80 -34.16
CA PHE A 536 -2.34 -2.48 -33.90
C PHE A 536 -2.37 -3.86 -34.55
N THR A 537 -1.28 -4.25 -35.22
CA THR A 537 -1.15 -5.55 -35.86
C THR A 537 0.17 -6.19 -35.46
N ALA A 538 0.12 -7.45 -35.01
CA ALA A 538 1.30 -8.28 -34.77
C ALA A 538 1.33 -9.45 -35.75
N GLU A 539 2.42 -9.59 -36.51
CA GLU A 539 2.72 -10.77 -37.33
C GLU A 539 3.61 -11.71 -36.53
N ILE A 540 3.16 -12.96 -36.37
CA ILE A 540 3.81 -13.96 -35.53
C ILE A 540 4.56 -14.96 -36.43
N PRO A 541 5.86 -15.23 -36.17
CA PRO A 541 6.66 -16.11 -37.01
C PRO A 541 6.43 -17.61 -36.75
N ALA A 542 5.91 -17.97 -35.58
CA ALA A 542 5.79 -19.36 -35.12
C ALA A 542 4.34 -19.83 -34.93
N SER A 543 4.10 -21.13 -35.13
CA SER A 543 2.86 -21.83 -34.75
C SER A 543 3.00 -22.31 -33.31
N ILE A 544 2.08 -21.92 -32.43
CA ILE A 544 2.07 -22.30 -31.01
C ILE A 544 0.63 -22.54 -30.58
N ALA A 545 0.38 -23.71 -29.99
CA ALA A 545 -0.92 -24.05 -29.43
C ALA A 545 -1.12 -23.40 -28.06
N GLY A 546 -2.33 -22.92 -27.78
CA GLY A 546 -2.67 -22.25 -26.53
C GLY A 546 -3.73 -21.17 -26.73
N ASP A 547 -4.15 -20.56 -25.63
CA ASP A 547 -5.15 -19.48 -25.66
C ASP A 547 -4.45 -18.14 -25.89
N PHE A 548 -5.00 -17.30 -26.76
CA PHE A 548 -4.46 -15.95 -26.95
C PHE A 548 -4.91 -15.04 -25.81
N ALA A 549 -3.98 -14.36 -25.16
CA ALA A 549 -4.24 -13.40 -24.10
C ALA A 549 -3.48 -12.08 -24.34
N TRP A 550 -4.02 -11.00 -23.81
CA TRP A 550 -3.35 -9.70 -23.78
C TRP A 550 -3.83 -8.88 -22.59
N ASP A 551 -3.00 -7.95 -22.15
CA ASP A 551 -3.31 -7.06 -21.05
C ASP A 551 -3.60 -5.65 -21.60
N MET A 552 -4.66 -5.02 -21.07
CA MET A 552 -5.11 -3.73 -21.60
C MET A 552 -5.77 -2.86 -20.54
N ALA A 553 -5.59 -1.54 -20.66
CA ALA A 553 -6.32 -0.54 -19.88
C ALA A 553 -6.75 0.65 -20.76
N PRO A 554 -8.04 1.02 -20.76
CA PRO A 554 -8.48 2.32 -21.29
C PRO A 554 -7.78 3.49 -20.57
N THR A 555 -7.39 4.53 -21.31
CA THR A 555 -6.78 5.74 -20.70
C THR A 555 -7.82 6.81 -20.32
N GLY A 556 -9.06 6.62 -20.76
CA GLY A 556 -10.18 7.53 -20.51
C GLY A 556 -11.52 6.81 -20.54
N SER A 557 -12.46 7.30 -21.35
CA SER A 557 -13.76 6.66 -21.54
C SER A 557 -13.61 5.27 -22.16
N VAL A 558 -14.56 4.38 -21.85
CA VAL A 558 -14.61 3.02 -22.39
C VAL A 558 -14.66 3.01 -23.91
N PRO A 559 -13.63 2.50 -24.61
CA PRO A 559 -13.61 2.42 -26.07
C PRO A 559 -14.40 1.21 -26.59
N GLU A 560 -14.59 1.15 -27.91
CA GLU A 560 -14.87 -0.10 -28.62
C GLU A 560 -13.55 -0.72 -29.03
N VAL A 561 -13.37 -2.00 -28.66
CA VAL A 561 -12.18 -2.77 -29.01
C VAL A 561 -12.60 -4.03 -29.77
N ALA A 562 -12.06 -4.20 -30.97
CA ALA A 562 -12.24 -5.37 -31.80
C ALA A 562 -10.90 -6.09 -31.99
N VAL A 563 -10.91 -7.41 -31.88
CA VAL A 563 -9.76 -8.29 -32.04
C VAL A 563 -10.02 -9.23 -33.19
N THR A 564 -9.12 -9.22 -34.17
CA THR A 564 -9.13 -10.14 -35.31
C THR A 564 -7.92 -11.04 -35.21
N LEU A 565 -8.15 -12.35 -35.22
CA LEU A 565 -7.12 -13.38 -35.26
C LEU A 565 -7.15 -14.03 -36.63
N LYS A 566 -5.98 -14.26 -37.23
CA LYS A 566 -5.85 -14.91 -38.52
C LYS A 566 -4.80 -16.02 -38.48
N ASP A 567 -5.18 -17.20 -38.93
CA ASP A 567 -4.27 -18.35 -39.01
C ASP A 567 -3.49 -18.38 -40.33
N LYS A 568 -2.55 -19.33 -40.42
CA LYS A 568 -1.70 -19.56 -41.59
C LYS A 568 -2.49 -19.90 -42.86
N GLN A 569 -3.66 -20.53 -42.73
CA GLN A 569 -4.56 -20.88 -43.84
C GLN A 569 -5.44 -19.69 -44.25
N GLY A 570 -5.31 -18.55 -43.56
CA GLY A 570 -6.03 -17.33 -43.82
C GLY A 570 -7.46 -17.30 -43.28
N GLN A 571 -7.83 -18.25 -42.41
CA GLN A 571 -9.10 -18.23 -41.69
C GLN A 571 -9.04 -17.17 -40.60
N GLU A 572 -10.18 -16.51 -40.36
CA GLU A 572 -10.26 -15.40 -39.41
C GLU A 572 -11.34 -15.62 -38.36
N VAL A 573 -11.07 -15.09 -37.17
CA VAL A 573 -11.95 -14.99 -36.00
C VAL A 573 -11.98 -13.52 -35.61
N ASN A 574 -13.17 -12.93 -35.46
CA ASN A 574 -13.40 -11.51 -35.20
C ASN A 574 -14.24 -11.32 -33.93
N LEU A 575 -13.63 -10.87 -32.85
CA LEU A 575 -14.26 -10.74 -31.54
C LEU A 575 -14.33 -9.28 -31.11
N THR A 576 -15.41 -8.90 -30.45
CA THR A 576 -15.54 -7.58 -29.81
C THR A 576 -15.42 -7.76 -28.32
N VAL A 577 -14.54 -7.00 -27.67
CA VAL A 577 -14.40 -7.00 -26.21
C VAL A 577 -15.66 -6.41 -25.60
N ASP A 578 -16.29 -7.12 -24.65
CA ASP A 578 -17.48 -6.63 -23.97
C ASP A 578 -17.16 -5.33 -23.22
N LYS A 579 -17.88 -4.24 -23.54
CA LYS A 579 -17.74 -2.95 -22.87
C LYS A 579 -17.91 -3.03 -21.35
N LYS A 580 -18.67 -4.01 -20.83
CA LYS A 580 -18.83 -4.23 -19.38
C LYS A 580 -17.62 -4.87 -18.72
N SER A 581 -16.74 -5.50 -19.49
CA SER A 581 -15.47 -6.07 -19.01
C SER A 581 -14.33 -5.04 -19.03
N LEU A 582 -14.46 -3.97 -19.82
CA LEU A 582 -13.52 -2.86 -19.83
C LEU A 582 -13.59 -2.08 -18.51
N ARG A 583 -12.41 -1.72 -17.99
CA ARG A 583 -12.26 -1.00 -16.72
C ARG A 583 -11.63 0.37 -16.99
N PRO A 584 -12.41 1.45 -17.14
CA PRO A 584 -11.84 2.78 -17.27
C PRO A 584 -11.16 3.20 -15.96
N PRO A 585 -10.25 4.20 -15.99
CA PRO A 585 -9.59 4.67 -14.78
C PRO A 585 -10.62 5.13 -13.73
N LEU A 586 -10.42 4.70 -12.48
CA LEU A 586 -11.21 5.10 -11.33
C LEU A 586 -10.80 6.50 -10.89
N GLU A 587 -11.73 7.44 -10.92
CA GLU A 587 -11.57 8.77 -10.33
C GLU A 587 -11.57 8.65 -8.80
N THR A 588 -10.53 9.17 -8.14
CA THR A 588 -10.33 9.08 -6.70
C THR A 588 -10.04 10.44 -6.07
N VAL A 589 -10.55 10.63 -4.86
CA VAL A 589 -10.24 11.75 -3.96
C VAL A 589 -9.52 11.15 -2.76
N LEU A 590 -8.23 11.45 -2.63
CA LEU A 590 -7.33 10.93 -1.60
C LEU A 590 -7.12 11.95 -0.47
N LEU A 591 -7.30 13.24 -0.76
CA LEU A 591 -7.04 14.37 0.12
C LEU A 591 -8.23 15.33 0.15
N LYS A 592 -8.57 15.87 1.33
CA LYS A 592 -9.81 16.65 1.53
C LYS A 592 -9.92 17.89 0.65
N TRP A 593 -8.80 18.50 0.26
CA TRP A 593 -8.79 19.70 -0.59
C TRP A 593 -8.99 19.42 -2.08
N GLN A 594 -8.84 18.17 -2.53
CA GLN A 594 -9.00 17.83 -3.93
C GLN A 594 -10.42 18.12 -4.42
N GLN A 595 -11.42 17.78 -3.59
CA GLN A 595 -12.82 18.02 -3.90
C GLN A 595 -13.17 19.52 -4.10
N PRO A 596 -12.90 20.45 -3.15
CA PRO A 596 -13.15 21.87 -3.37
C PRO A 596 -12.28 22.47 -4.49
N ALA A 597 -11.13 21.86 -4.81
CA ALA A 597 -10.29 22.27 -5.93
C ALA A 597 -10.74 21.73 -7.28
N GLY A 598 -11.76 20.85 -7.33
CA GLY A 598 -12.17 20.16 -8.56
C GLY A 598 -11.05 19.28 -9.14
N LYS A 599 -10.16 18.76 -8.29
CA LYS A 599 -9.06 17.87 -8.67
C LYS A 599 -9.35 16.45 -8.20
N THR A 600 -8.87 15.48 -8.96
CA THR A 600 -8.97 14.05 -8.67
C THR A 600 -7.71 13.35 -9.17
N GLU A 601 -7.51 12.11 -8.72
CA GLU A 601 -6.50 11.21 -9.27
C GLU A 601 -7.17 10.05 -9.99
N LYS A 602 -6.67 9.71 -11.18
CA LYS A 602 -7.11 8.54 -11.93
C LYS A 602 -6.26 7.34 -11.53
N LYS A 603 -6.91 6.30 -11.00
CA LYS A 603 -6.29 5.03 -10.62
C LYS A 603 -6.73 3.94 -11.61
N SER A 604 -5.79 3.25 -12.23
CA SER A 604 -6.06 2.21 -13.22
C SER A 604 -5.04 1.08 -13.07
N ALA A 605 -5.34 -0.09 -13.59
CA ALA A 605 -4.36 -1.15 -13.83
C ALA A 605 -4.71 -1.87 -15.14
N LEU A 606 -3.72 -2.55 -15.71
CA LEU A 606 -3.96 -3.44 -16.84
C LEU A 606 -4.91 -4.58 -16.42
N VAL A 607 -5.74 -5.02 -17.37
CA VAL A 607 -6.68 -6.12 -17.19
C VAL A 607 -6.43 -7.14 -18.28
N SER A 608 -6.38 -8.42 -17.93
CA SER A 608 -6.16 -9.49 -18.90
C SER A 608 -7.45 -9.88 -19.62
N TYR A 609 -7.36 -10.04 -20.93
CA TYR A 609 -8.41 -10.53 -21.81
C TYR A 609 -7.93 -11.79 -22.52
N ARG A 610 -8.86 -12.68 -22.90
CA ARG A 610 -8.54 -13.98 -23.51
C ARG A 610 -9.47 -14.30 -24.67
N VAL A 611 -8.91 -14.98 -25.67
CA VAL A 611 -9.63 -15.72 -26.70
C VAL A 611 -9.22 -17.19 -26.58
N THR A 612 -10.11 -18.01 -26.05
CA THR A 612 -9.84 -19.45 -25.95
C THR A 612 -10.02 -20.13 -27.30
N GLU A 613 -9.40 -21.30 -27.47
CA GLU A 613 -9.63 -22.14 -28.64
C GLU A 613 -11.11 -22.47 -28.85
N GLU A 614 -11.86 -22.68 -27.77
CA GLU A 614 -13.30 -22.95 -27.82
C GLU A 614 -14.08 -21.75 -28.34
N MET A 615 -13.74 -20.53 -27.88
CA MET A 615 -14.35 -19.30 -28.37
C MET A 615 -14.07 -19.09 -29.87
N ALA A 616 -12.82 -19.36 -30.28
CA ALA A 616 -12.42 -19.25 -31.68
C ALA A 616 -13.13 -20.29 -32.57
N ALA A 617 -13.17 -21.55 -32.13
CA ALA A 617 -13.83 -22.64 -32.86
C ALA A 617 -15.35 -22.45 -32.97
N ALA A 618 -15.99 -21.89 -31.94
CA ALA A 618 -17.42 -21.56 -31.96
C ALA A 618 -17.75 -20.50 -33.02
N GLN A 619 -16.81 -19.58 -33.31
CA GLN A 619 -16.99 -18.57 -34.34
C GLN A 619 -16.60 -19.07 -35.74
N ASN A 620 -15.47 -19.77 -35.85
CA ASN A 620 -15.00 -20.33 -37.11
C ASN A 620 -14.35 -21.71 -36.88
N PRO A 621 -15.08 -22.81 -37.13
CA PRO A 621 -14.56 -24.18 -36.92
C PRO A 621 -13.35 -24.54 -37.80
N SER A 622 -13.10 -23.79 -38.87
CA SER A 622 -11.95 -23.99 -39.76
C SER A 622 -10.69 -23.29 -39.26
N PHE A 623 -10.83 -22.33 -38.34
CA PHE A 623 -9.70 -21.62 -37.75
C PHE A 623 -8.88 -22.55 -36.85
N ARG A 624 -7.56 -22.39 -36.88
CA ARG A 624 -6.63 -23.14 -36.03
C ARG A 624 -5.77 -22.17 -35.23
N MET A 625 -5.99 -22.12 -33.91
CA MET A 625 -5.23 -21.26 -33.01
C MET A 625 -3.74 -21.61 -32.99
N GLU A 626 -3.42 -22.91 -33.07
CA GLU A 626 -2.04 -23.40 -33.19
C GLU A 626 -1.28 -22.79 -34.39
N ASP A 627 -2.00 -22.38 -35.43
CA ASP A 627 -1.45 -21.78 -36.65
C ASP A 627 -1.65 -20.25 -36.70
N LEU A 628 -1.91 -19.59 -35.57
CA LEU A 628 -2.04 -18.13 -35.50
C LEU A 628 -0.83 -17.45 -36.15
N ARG A 629 -1.10 -16.50 -37.05
CA ARG A 629 -0.06 -15.73 -37.76
C ARG A 629 -0.23 -14.24 -37.66
N ARG A 630 -1.45 -13.76 -37.47
CA ARG A 630 -1.69 -12.33 -37.34
C ARG A 630 -2.73 -12.05 -36.28
N ILE A 631 -2.40 -11.13 -35.39
CA ILE A 631 -3.31 -10.51 -34.44
C ILE A 631 -3.54 -9.08 -34.91
N THR A 632 -4.79 -8.62 -34.90
CA THR A 632 -5.13 -7.21 -35.13
C THR A 632 -6.04 -6.74 -34.01
N ILE A 633 -5.64 -5.68 -33.28
CA ILE A 633 -6.43 -5.06 -32.22
C ILE A 633 -6.79 -3.64 -32.68
N LYS A 634 -8.09 -3.37 -32.82
CA LYS A 634 -8.62 -2.08 -33.24
C LYS A 634 -9.35 -1.41 -32.09
N SER A 635 -9.01 -0.16 -31.80
CA SER A 635 -9.67 0.66 -30.78
C SER A 635 -10.02 2.04 -31.30
N ASN A 636 -11.26 2.48 -31.05
CA ASN A 636 -11.72 3.84 -31.41
C ASN A 636 -11.29 4.92 -30.38
N GLY A 637 -10.84 4.50 -29.19
CA GLY A 637 -10.25 5.33 -28.15
C GLY A 637 -8.81 4.92 -27.85
N GLU A 638 -8.13 5.70 -27.01
CA GLU A 638 -6.77 5.36 -26.59
C GLU A 638 -6.79 4.28 -25.50
N ILE A 639 -5.99 3.24 -25.69
CA ILE A 639 -5.75 2.15 -24.75
C ILE A 639 -4.25 2.02 -24.50
N ALA A 640 -3.86 1.64 -23.29
CA ALA A 640 -2.57 1.02 -23.02
C ALA A 640 -2.72 -0.48 -23.30
N LEU A 641 -1.85 -1.02 -24.13
CA LEU A 641 -1.78 -2.41 -24.55
C LEU A 641 -0.43 -2.99 -24.14
N ASP A 642 -0.45 -4.20 -23.59
CA ASP A 642 0.72 -4.85 -23.02
C ASP A 642 0.56 -6.38 -23.07
N ASN A 643 1.66 -7.11 -22.92
CA ASN A 643 1.74 -8.54 -22.63
C ASN A 643 0.84 -9.40 -23.53
N LEU A 644 0.96 -9.21 -24.85
CA LEU A 644 0.35 -10.09 -25.84
C LEU A 644 1.06 -11.43 -25.77
N ARG A 645 0.31 -12.51 -25.59
CA ARG A 645 0.89 -13.83 -25.32
C ARG A 645 -0.01 -14.98 -25.76
N ILE A 646 0.59 -16.15 -25.90
CA ILE A 646 -0.10 -17.43 -26.02
C ILE A 646 0.08 -18.19 -24.71
N GLU A 647 -0.99 -18.32 -23.93
CA GLU A 647 -1.00 -19.08 -22.68
C GLU A 647 -1.06 -20.57 -23.00
N MET A 648 -0.06 -21.33 -22.51
CA MET A 648 -0.02 -22.77 -22.73
C MET A 648 -1.04 -23.48 -21.84
N LYS A 649 -1.64 -24.56 -22.32
CA LYS A 649 -2.50 -25.41 -21.49
C LYS A 649 -1.65 -26.19 -20.48
N LYS A 650 -2.07 -26.19 -19.22
CA LYS A 650 -1.50 -27.02 -18.14
C LYS A 650 -1.62 -28.51 -18.45
#